data_AF-A0A4Q6AGX5-F1
#
_entry.id   AF-A0A4Q6AGX5-F1
#
_cell.length_a   1.000
_cell.length_b   1.000
_cell.length_c   1.000
_cell.angle_alpha   90.00
_cell.angle_beta   90.00
_cell.angle_gamma   90.00
#
_symmetry.space_group_name_H-M   'P 1'
#
loop_
_entity.id
_entity.type
_entity.pdbx_description
1 polymer ?
#
loop_
_entity_poly.entity_id
_entity_poly.type
_entity_poly.pdbx_seq_one_letter_code
_entity_poly.pdbx_strand_id
1 'polypeptide(L)'
;MSILSSLEKELQEESKNKRIFPSSSLLDDPSFGSLIDKYNVVVLERERQLLTSTESNPYIINLDQQIAGLKRDMLTSLQGTLKALNVSKSQLNKRGQQIESGIIGVPETERNFLDLSRQQQIKQELYIFLMQKREETGISKTANISNSKVIEFPRTGGTPISPNKNTILLMGFVIGLALPFSFIYVKDVLNTRVNGKEDVTSKTSAPIIGEIGNSDANDILVVSRGSRSPIAEQFRALRTNLSFYINKPKGNLILVTSGSSGEGKSAEPLEVVPASQSVEPGVVAAVQVISGYNQLHLLQQVQSLAAPAILTGRDYNGTPLSWTRDVTESDRGGISVQYITVKENRVYTQQAFINVPWSNKDLNISWETHRNKLLPGEKESWTMVVRGSKKEKVAAEMVATLYDASLDAFRPHSWQTYGLFPYQNSYMSWNTETGFQLRQGQQLSLYNPDEYQYYQKEYDRLAFQAPGGRSGVMYKTAVGRTASRTESIQMADAASVAFAPPVVEEAAMAANKVTGPAPGVRPETAVPDQPLRTNLQETAFFFPQLKTDAEGNVRIDFTIPEALTEWKMIAFAHTKQMATGLVQGTVKTQKDLMVMPNLPRFLRQGDNITLSTKISNLTDKTMQGTATVHILNALTMQPVETMFGLKTSDVSFSAAPGQSTNASWTINVPQSLYVPVVIRVSGRSGNFTDGEENTLPVITNRMLVTETLPLWMNGGGTKNFSFDKLLHSDTSRTLAQHGLTIEYTANPAWYAVKSLPYLMEYPYECAEQVFNRYYATALAAHIVGKSPK
;
A
#
# COMPACT_ATOMS: atom_id res chain seq x y z
N MET A 1 44.67 -3.97 -61.53
CA MET A 1 46.14 -3.94 -61.29
C MET A 1 46.89 -5.07 -61.97
N SER A 2 46.45 -6.34 -61.92
CA SER A 2 47.14 -7.45 -62.62
C SER A 2 47.29 -7.25 -64.13
N ILE A 3 46.28 -6.68 -64.80
CA ILE A 3 46.31 -6.39 -66.25
C ILE A 3 47.36 -5.32 -66.57
N LEU A 4 47.42 -4.25 -65.76
CA LEU A 4 48.39 -3.17 -65.92
C LEU A 4 49.83 -3.64 -65.71
N SER A 5 50.09 -4.50 -64.72
CA SER A 5 51.42 -5.08 -64.51
C SER A 5 51.83 -6.04 -65.63
N SER A 6 50.88 -6.75 -66.25
CA SER A 6 51.17 -7.59 -67.42
C SER A 6 51.50 -6.74 -68.64
N LEU A 7 50.79 -5.62 -68.84
CA LEU A 7 51.05 -4.68 -69.93
C LEU A 7 52.40 -3.95 -69.75
N GLU A 8 52.78 -3.59 -68.51
CA GLU A 8 54.11 -3.05 -68.19
C GLU A 8 55.21 -4.03 -68.60
N LYS A 9 55.04 -5.32 -68.24
CA LYS A 9 56.00 -6.37 -68.58
C LYS A 9 56.12 -6.58 -70.09
N GLU A 10 55.00 -6.55 -70.80
CA GLU A 10 54.98 -6.67 -72.27
C GLU A 10 55.63 -5.47 -72.97
N LEU A 11 55.47 -4.26 -72.42
CA LEU A 11 56.17 -3.06 -72.87
C LEU A 11 57.68 -3.05 -72.49
N GLN A 12 58.16 -3.93 -71.61
CA GLN A 12 59.58 -4.04 -71.26
C GLN A 12 60.33 -5.09 -72.09
N GLU A 13 59.64 -6.05 -72.72
CA GLU A 13 60.27 -7.06 -73.58
C GLU A 13 60.77 -6.44 -74.90
N GLU A 14 62.10 -6.44 -75.12
CA GLU A 14 62.73 -5.90 -76.34
C GLU A 14 62.41 -6.72 -77.59
N SER A 15 62.14 -8.02 -77.45
CA SER A 15 61.86 -8.93 -78.58
C SER A 15 60.53 -8.65 -79.30
N LYS A 16 59.66 -7.82 -78.71
CA LYS A 16 58.34 -7.46 -79.25
C LYS A 16 58.23 -5.98 -79.64
N ASN A 17 59.36 -5.30 -79.85
CA ASN A 17 59.48 -3.84 -80.01
C ASN A 17 58.72 -3.18 -81.20
N LYS A 18 57.99 -3.92 -82.02
CA LYS A 18 57.45 -3.42 -83.31
C LYS A 18 56.02 -3.91 -83.60
N ARG A 19 55.29 -4.34 -82.58
CA ARG A 19 53.89 -4.79 -82.72
C ARG A 19 52.93 -3.68 -82.32
N ILE A 20 51.81 -3.55 -83.04
CA ILE A 20 50.71 -2.68 -82.65
C ILE A 20 50.06 -3.20 -81.37
N PHE A 21 49.65 -2.29 -80.49
CA PHE A 21 48.89 -2.61 -79.29
C PHE A 21 47.40 -2.33 -79.52
N PRO A 22 46.49 -3.19 -79.06
CA PRO A 22 45.07 -2.89 -79.18
C PRO A 22 44.75 -1.62 -78.38
N SER A 23 44.02 -0.68 -78.99
CA SER A 23 43.46 0.50 -78.32
C SER A 23 42.45 0.02 -77.27
N SER A 24 42.93 -0.33 -76.08
CA SER A 24 42.06 -0.88 -75.05
C SER A 24 41.37 0.26 -74.32
N SER A 25 40.05 0.35 -74.45
CA SER A 25 39.13 1.16 -73.63
C SER A 25 39.13 0.77 -72.13
N LEU A 26 40.07 -0.08 -71.70
CA LEU A 26 40.16 -0.66 -70.36
C LEU A 26 40.92 0.21 -69.36
N LEU A 27 41.49 1.33 -69.81
CA LEU A 27 42.21 2.27 -68.97
C LEU A 27 41.52 3.63 -69.07
N ASP A 28 40.88 4.06 -67.98
CA ASP A 28 40.26 5.39 -67.83
C ASP A 28 41.31 6.53 -67.75
N ASP A 29 42.47 6.36 -68.39
CA ASP A 29 43.51 7.37 -68.52
C ASP A 29 43.57 7.86 -69.98
N PRO A 30 42.93 9.00 -70.29
CA PRO A 30 42.89 9.55 -71.64
C PRO A 30 44.28 9.87 -72.21
N SER A 31 45.26 10.13 -71.33
CA SER A 31 46.62 10.49 -71.74
C SER A 31 47.39 9.28 -72.26
N PHE A 32 47.23 8.12 -71.62
CA PHE A 32 47.84 6.86 -72.05
C PHE A 32 47.20 6.33 -73.34
N GLY A 33 45.89 6.44 -73.49
CA GLY A 33 45.19 6.08 -74.73
C GLY A 33 45.70 6.85 -75.95
N SER A 34 45.93 8.16 -75.80
CA SER A 34 46.49 8.99 -76.86
C SER A 34 47.92 8.57 -77.25
N LEU A 35 48.74 8.11 -76.29
CA LEU A 35 50.09 7.62 -76.57
C LEU A 35 50.08 6.30 -77.34
N ILE A 36 49.16 5.38 -77.03
CA ILE A 36 48.97 4.14 -77.78
C ILE A 36 48.58 4.43 -79.23
N ASP A 37 47.62 5.32 -79.45
CA ASP A 37 47.16 5.63 -80.80
C ASP A 37 48.28 6.27 -81.63
N LYS A 38 49.04 7.20 -81.06
CA LYS A 38 50.24 7.78 -81.71
C LYS A 38 51.28 6.72 -82.01
N TYR A 39 51.57 5.83 -81.06
CA TYR A 39 52.52 4.74 -81.25
C TYR A 39 52.10 3.81 -82.39
N ASN A 40 50.83 3.39 -82.41
CA ASN A 40 50.30 2.51 -83.45
C ASN A 40 50.35 3.14 -84.84
N VAL A 41 50.04 4.45 -84.96
CA VAL A 41 50.15 5.17 -86.23
C VAL A 41 51.58 5.19 -86.74
N VAL A 42 52.56 5.48 -85.88
CA VAL A 42 53.98 5.53 -86.28
C VAL A 42 54.50 4.13 -86.63
N VAL A 43 54.10 3.07 -85.90
CA VAL A 43 54.44 1.68 -86.24
C VAL A 43 53.85 1.27 -87.59
N LEU A 44 52.58 1.59 -87.85
CA LEU A 44 51.95 1.27 -89.14
C LEU A 44 52.58 2.03 -90.31
N GLU A 45 52.96 3.30 -90.10
CA GLU A 45 53.68 4.07 -91.12
C GLU A 45 55.07 3.49 -91.39
N ARG A 46 55.79 3.04 -90.36
CA ARG A 46 57.06 2.31 -90.52
C ARG A 46 56.90 1.06 -91.37
N GLU A 47 55.92 0.21 -91.05
CA GLU A 47 55.66 -1.02 -91.79
C GLU A 47 55.27 -0.74 -93.25
N ARG A 48 54.47 0.31 -93.50
CA ARG A 48 54.11 0.74 -94.85
C ARG A 48 55.33 1.17 -95.67
N GLN A 49 56.25 1.91 -95.05
CA GLN A 49 57.47 2.39 -95.72
C GLN A 49 58.47 1.25 -95.98
N LEU A 50 58.51 0.23 -95.13
CA LEU A 50 59.34 -0.96 -95.34
C LEU A 50 58.91 -1.84 -96.51
N LEU A 51 57.68 -1.70 -97.01
CA LEU A 51 57.26 -2.36 -98.27
C LEU A 51 58.02 -1.83 -99.49
N THR A 52 58.64 -0.65 -99.38
CA THR A 52 59.34 0.02 -100.50
C THR A 52 60.78 0.46 -100.20
N SER A 53 61.24 0.33 -98.95
CA SER A 53 62.57 0.75 -98.47
C SER A 53 63.21 -0.30 -97.57
N THR A 54 64.54 -0.37 -97.53
CA THR A 54 65.28 -1.26 -96.60
C THR A 54 65.40 -0.65 -95.20
N GLU A 55 65.57 -1.49 -94.17
CA GLU A 55 65.67 -1.07 -92.76
C GLU A 55 66.83 -0.10 -92.47
N SER A 56 67.81 0.00 -93.37
CA SER A 56 68.94 0.94 -93.30
C SER A 56 68.61 2.36 -93.77
N ASN A 57 67.39 2.62 -94.28
CA ASN A 57 66.98 3.95 -94.71
C ASN A 57 66.92 4.91 -93.50
N PRO A 58 67.60 6.07 -93.53
CA PRO A 58 67.60 7.05 -92.43
C PRO A 58 66.20 7.45 -91.94
N TYR A 59 65.20 7.43 -92.82
CA TYR A 59 63.81 7.73 -92.44
C TYR A 59 63.20 6.62 -91.56
N ILE A 60 63.47 5.35 -91.85
CA ILE A 60 63.05 4.22 -91.02
C ILE A 60 63.75 4.25 -89.66
N ILE A 61 65.05 4.58 -89.63
CA ILE A 61 65.81 4.73 -88.38
C ILE A 61 65.20 5.84 -87.51
N ASN A 62 64.76 6.95 -88.13
CA ASN A 62 64.08 8.02 -87.39
C ASN A 62 62.72 7.57 -86.84
N LEU A 63 61.93 6.83 -87.61
CA LEU A 63 60.67 6.23 -87.12
C LEU A 63 60.93 5.25 -85.98
N ASP A 64 61.99 4.43 -86.05
CA ASP A 64 62.41 3.53 -84.97
C ASP A 64 62.77 4.32 -83.69
N GLN A 65 63.43 5.47 -83.81
CA GLN A 65 63.70 6.35 -82.67
C GLN A 65 62.42 6.96 -82.08
N GLN A 66 61.46 7.36 -82.92
CA GLN A 66 60.17 7.88 -82.45
C GLN A 66 59.34 6.81 -81.74
N ILE A 67 59.33 5.58 -82.27
CA ILE A 67 58.67 4.41 -81.65
C ILE A 67 59.28 4.12 -80.28
N ALA A 68 60.62 4.13 -80.17
CA ALA A 68 61.31 3.92 -78.89
C ALA A 68 61.00 5.02 -77.87
N GLY A 69 60.92 6.28 -78.30
CA GLY A 69 60.52 7.42 -77.46
C GLY A 69 59.09 7.26 -76.94
N LEU A 70 58.12 7.03 -77.84
CA LEU A 70 56.72 6.82 -77.48
C LEU A 70 56.53 5.61 -76.54
N LYS A 71 57.30 4.54 -76.74
CA LYS A 71 57.29 3.38 -75.84
C LYS A 71 57.73 3.74 -74.42
N ARG A 72 58.80 4.53 -74.29
CA ARG A 72 59.30 5.00 -73.00
C ARG A 72 58.30 5.92 -72.29
N ASP A 73 57.62 6.79 -73.05
CA ASP A 73 56.59 7.68 -72.50
C ASP A 73 55.36 6.89 -72.04
N MET A 74 54.92 5.90 -72.83
CA MET A 74 53.87 4.96 -72.42
C MET A 74 54.23 4.23 -71.13
N LEU A 75 55.44 3.69 -71.03
CA LEU A 75 55.89 2.95 -69.85
C LEU A 75 55.93 3.86 -68.60
N THR A 76 56.39 5.10 -68.75
CA THR A 76 56.43 6.10 -67.67
C THR A 76 55.03 6.47 -67.20
N SER A 77 54.10 6.69 -68.13
CA SER A 77 52.70 6.98 -67.83
C SER A 77 52.05 5.83 -67.07
N LEU A 78 52.26 4.60 -67.53
CA LEU A 78 51.68 3.40 -66.94
C LEU A 78 52.22 3.12 -65.52
N GLN A 79 53.52 3.34 -65.30
CA GLN A 79 54.13 3.27 -63.96
C GLN A 79 53.56 4.31 -63.00
N GLY A 80 53.32 5.53 -63.48
CA GLY A 80 52.64 6.58 -62.71
C GLY A 80 51.24 6.14 -62.25
N THR A 81 50.45 5.58 -63.17
CA THR A 81 49.08 5.11 -62.89
C THR A 81 49.08 3.92 -61.93
N LEU A 82 50.02 2.97 -62.07
CA LEU A 82 50.19 1.86 -61.12
C LEU A 82 50.54 2.35 -59.71
N LYS A 83 51.40 3.36 -59.59
CA LYS A 83 51.77 3.93 -58.29
C LYS A 83 50.58 4.63 -57.63
N ALA A 84 49.80 5.41 -58.39
CA ALA A 84 48.59 6.06 -57.89
C ALA A 84 47.53 5.05 -57.40
N LEU A 85 47.32 3.97 -58.16
CA LEU A 85 46.38 2.91 -57.77
C LEU A 85 46.82 2.16 -56.51
N ASN A 86 48.12 1.93 -56.33
CA ASN A 86 48.65 1.30 -55.11
C ASN A 86 48.45 2.18 -53.87
N VAL A 87 48.65 3.50 -54.00
CA VAL A 87 48.35 4.46 -52.92
C VAL A 87 46.87 4.44 -52.57
N SER A 88 45.99 4.46 -53.58
CA SER A 88 44.53 4.38 -53.39
C SER A 88 44.13 3.08 -52.67
N LYS A 89 44.69 1.93 -53.08
CA LYS A 89 44.47 0.64 -52.41
C LYS A 89 44.93 0.65 -50.94
N SER A 90 46.11 1.21 -50.66
CA SER A 90 46.61 1.36 -49.28
C SER A 90 45.68 2.22 -48.42
N GLN A 91 45.14 3.30 -48.99
CA GLN A 91 44.25 4.22 -48.29
C GLN A 91 42.85 3.62 -48.04
N LEU A 92 42.33 2.83 -48.99
CA LEU A 92 41.11 2.04 -48.82
C LEU A 92 41.28 0.96 -47.76
N ASN A 93 42.42 0.27 -47.71
CA ASN A 93 42.71 -0.71 -46.66
C ASN A 93 42.82 -0.06 -45.28
N LYS A 94 43.43 1.13 -45.16
CA LYS A 94 43.46 1.88 -43.90
C LYS A 94 42.06 2.31 -43.43
N ARG A 95 41.18 2.74 -44.34
CA ARG A 95 39.77 3.01 -44.03
C ARG A 95 39.02 1.74 -43.61
N GLY A 96 39.29 0.62 -44.29
CA GLY A 96 38.75 -0.69 -43.91
C GLY A 96 39.13 -1.07 -42.47
N GLN A 97 40.41 -0.95 -42.12
CA GLN A 97 40.88 -1.20 -40.76
C GLN A 97 40.32 -0.21 -39.72
N GLN A 98 40.11 1.05 -40.08
CA GLN A 98 39.44 2.03 -39.20
C GLN A 98 37.97 1.66 -38.96
N ILE A 99 37.25 1.23 -40.00
CA ILE A 99 35.86 0.75 -39.89
C ILE A 99 35.82 -0.54 -39.06
N GLU A 100 36.74 -1.48 -39.29
CA GLU A 100 36.85 -2.74 -38.56
C GLU A 100 37.21 -2.50 -37.07
N SER A 101 38.05 -1.51 -36.76
CA SER A 101 38.31 -1.07 -35.38
C SER A 101 37.10 -0.39 -34.71
N GLY A 102 36.23 0.25 -35.50
CA GLY A 102 34.94 0.77 -35.03
C GLY A 102 33.92 -0.34 -34.77
N ILE A 103 33.96 -1.44 -35.53
CA ILE A 103 33.07 -2.60 -35.37
C ILE A 103 33.41 -3.42 -34.12
N ILE A 104 34.67 -3.46 -33.69
CA ILE A 104 35.10 -4.19 -32.48
C ILE A 104 34.62 -3.50 -31.17
N GLY A 105 34.24 -2.22 -31.21
CA GLY A 105 33.70 -1.47 -30.05
C GLY A 105 32.16 -1.45 -29.90
N VAL A 106 31.41 -2.02 -30.84
CA VAL A 106 29.94 -2.01 -30.91
C VAL A 106 29.18 -3.22 -30.28
N PRO A 107 29.77 -4.37 -29.86
CA PRO A 107 28.97 -5.56 -29.51
C PRO A 107 28.07 -5.47 -28.27
N GLU A 108 28.42 -4.69 -27.24
CA GLU A 108 27.70 -4.73 -25.96
C GLU A 108 26.55 -3.72 -25.89
N THR A 109 26.79 -2.49 -26.34
CA THR A 109 25.76 -1.44 -26.39
C THR A 109 24.71 -1.72 -27.45
N GLU A 110 25.07 -2.25 -28.62
CA GLU A 110 24.11 -2.65 -29.66
C GLU A 110 23.32 -3.89 -29.23
N ARG A 111 23.93 -4.88 -28.57
CA ARG A 111 23.18 -6.01 -27.98
C ARG A 111 22.24 -5.57 -26.86
N ASN A 112 22.70 -4.69 -25.98
CA ASN A 112 21.85 -4.14 -24.91
C ASN A 112 20.74 -3.28 -25.49
N PHE A 113 21.01 -2.49 -26.54
CA PHE A 113 20.00 -1.71 -27.25
C PHE A 113 19.00 -2.61 -27.98
N LEU A 114 19.45 -3.66 -28.66
CA LEU A 114 18.56 -4.64 -29.30
C LEU A 114 17.74 -5.44 -28.28
N ASP A 115 18.32 -5.79 -27.13
CA ASP A 115 17.60 -6.46 -26.05
C ASP A 115 16.58 -5.52 -25.38
N LEU A 116 16.95 -4.25 -25.15
CA LEU A 116 16.06 -3.21 -24.66
C LEU A 116 14.96 -2.87 -25.67
N SER A 117 15.27 -2.82 -26.97
CA SER A 117 14.31 -2.59 -28.06
C SER A 117 13.34 -3.77 -28.17
N ARG A 118 13.83 -5.00 -28.03
CA ARG A 118 12.99 -6.20 -27.97
C ARG A 118 12.09 -6.20 -26.73
N GLN A 119 12.63 -5.83 -25.56
CA GLN A 119 11.83 -5.66 -24.34
C GLN A 119 10.78 -4.55 -24.47
N GLN A 120 11.15 -3.42 -25.08
CA GLN A 120 10.25 -2.30 -25.34
C GLN A 120 9.11 -2.74 -26.26
N GLN A 121 9.42 -3.45 -27.35
CA GLN A 121 8.42 -3.93 -28.29
C GLN A 121 7.47 -4.95 -27.65
N ILE A 122 8.00 -5.91 -26.89
CA ILE A 122 7.16 -6.88 -26.15
C ILE A 122 6.26 -6.18 -25.13
N LYS A 123 6.80 -5.19 -24.39
CA LYS A 123 6.01 -4.41 -23.41
C LYS A 123 4.96 -3.54 -24.10
N GLN A 124 5.27 -2.95 -25.25
CA GLN A 124 4.35 -2.14 -26.04
C GLN A 124 3.21 -2.99 -26.60
N GLU A 125 3.51 -4.16 -27.17
CA GLU A 125 2.50 -5.12 -27.64
C GLU A 125 1.64 -5.64 -26.49
N LEU A 126 2.24 -5.99 -25.35
CA LEU A 126 1.50 -6.39 -24.15
C LEU A 126 0.62 -5.26 -23.62
N TYR A 127 1.10 -4.02 -23.62
CA TYR A 127 0.33 -2.85 -23.20
C TYR A 127 -0.89 -2.64 -24.11
N ILE A 128 -0.68 -2.65 -25.43
CA ILE A 128 -1.77 -2.53 -26.41
C ILE A 128 -2.77 -3.66 -26.22
N PHE A 129 -2.31 -4.90 -26.05
CA PHE A 129 -3.16 -6.06 -25.79
C PHE A 129 -3.99 -5.91 -24.50
N LEU A 130 -3.36 -5.52 -23.39
CA LEU A 130 -4.06 -5.30 -22.12
C LEU A 130 -5.05 -4.14 -22.20
N MET A 131 -4.72 -3.08 -22.93
CA MET A 131 -5.63 -1.96 -23.18
C MET A 131 -6.83 -2.41 -24.01
N GLN A 132 -6.61 -3.18 -25.06
CA GLN A 132 -7.65 -3.74 -25.91
C GLN A 132 -8.55 -4.70 -25.12
N LYS A 133 -7.96 -5.55 -24.25
CA LYS A 133 -8.72 -6.45 -23.36
C LYS A 133 -9.50 -5.71 -22.28
N ARG A 134 -8.97 -4.58 -21.79
CA ARG A 134 -9.68 -3.68 -20.87
C ARG A 134 -10.88 -3.03 -21.56
N GLU A 135 -10.73 -2.54 -22.79
CA GLU A 135 -11.85 -1.98 -23.55
C GLU A 135 -12.90 -3.05 -23.88
N GLU A 136 -12.49 -4.26 -24.30
CA GLU A 136 -13.41 -5.39 -24.49
C GLU A 136 -14.17 -5.76 -23.22
N THR A 137 -13.49 -5.77 -22.07
CA THR A 137 -14.14 -6.03 -20.76
C THR A 137 -14.99 -4.86 -20.27
N GLY A 138 -14.67 -3.62 -20.68
CA GLY A 138 -15.51 -2.44 -20.49
C GLY A 138 -16.79 -2.51 -21.32
N ILE A 139 -16.69 -2.92 -22.58
CA ILE A 139 -17.83 -3.18 -23.47
C ILE A 139 -18.67 -4.34 -22.92
N SER A 140 -18.05 -5.44 -22.48
CA SER A 140 -18.79 -6.59 -21.92
C SER A 140 -19.44 -6.28 -20.57
N LYS A 141 -18.86 -5.40 -19.74
CA LYS A 141 -19.50 -4.87 -18.52
C LYS A 141 -20.72 -3.99 -18.82
N THR A 142 -20.74 -3.34 -19.98
CA THR A 142 -21.86 -2.49 -20.42
C THR A 142 -22.95 -3.29 -21.14
N ALA A 143 -22.64 -4.51 -21.61
CA ALA A 143 -23.54 -5.39 -22.36
C ALA A 143 -24.52 -6.22 -21.48
N ASN A 144 -24.70 -5.88 -20.20
CA ASN A 144 -25.83 -6.38 -19.40
C ASN A 144 -26.98 -5.37 -19.42
N ILE A 145 -27.56 -5.17 -20.59
CA ILE A 145 -28.88 -4.50 -20.69
C ILE A 145 -29.92 -5.58 -20.43
N SER A 146 -30.63 -5.43 -19.30
CA SER A 146 -31.79 -6.25 -18.93
C SER A 146 -32.87 -6.18 -20.01
N ASN A 147 -33.24 -7.31 -20.58
CA ASN A 147 -34.27 -7.44 -21.63
C ASN A 147 -35.72 -7.40 -21.11
N SER A 148 -36.00 -6.69 -20.00
CA SER A 148 -37.39 -6.56 -19.53
C SER A 148 -37.69 -5.16 -18.99
N LYS A 149 -38.77 -4.58 -19.53
CA LYS A 149 -39.38 -3.31 -19.11
C LYS A 149 -40.82 -3.60 -18.71
N VAL A 150 -41.18 -3.28 -17.47
CA VAL A 150 -42.54 -3.45 -16.95
C VAL A 150 -43.45 -2.39 -17.58
N ILE A 151 -44.52 -2.84 -18.25
CA ILE A 151 -45.45 -2.00 -19.01
C ILE A 151 -46.54 -1.40 -18.11
N GLU A 152 -46.94 -2.10 -17.04
CA GLU A 152 -47.94 -1.61 -16.08
C GLU A 152 -47.73 -2.25 -14.70
N PHE A 153 -47.91 -1.48 -13.63
CA PHE A 153 -47.84 -1.98 -12.26
C PHE A 153 -49.19 -2.57 -11.82
N PRO A 154 -49.21 -3.68 -11.06
CA PRO A 154 -50.46 -4.32 -10.63
C PRO A 154 -51.21 -3.44 -9.61
N ARG A 155 -52.53 -3.34 -9.77
CA ARG A 155 -53.42 -2.62 -8.84
C ARG A 155 -53.54 -3.41 -7.53
N THR A 156 -53.31 -2.75 -6.39
CA THR A 156 -53.35 -3.34 -5.05
C THR A 156 -54.72 -3.12 -4.39
N GLY A 157 -55.29 -4.16 -3.78
CA GLY A 157 -56.43 -4.02 -2.87
C GLY A 157 -56.00 -3.45 -1.52
N GLY A 158 -56.89 -2.76 -0.82
CA GLY A 158 -56.60 -2.06 0.45
C GLY A 158 -56.23 -2.94 1.65
N THR A 159 -56.15 -4.27 1.48
CA THR A 159 -55.68 -5.20 2.50
C THR A 159 -54.68 -6.20 1.91
N PRO A 160 -53.58 -6.52 2.61
CA PRO A 160 -52.64 -7.53 2.15
C PRO A 160 -53.32 -8.91 2.14
N ILE A 161 -53.50 -9.50 0.95
CA ILE A 161 -53.99 -10.88 0.78
C ILE A 161 -53.00 -11.88 1.41
N SER A 162 -51.72 -11.51 1.42
CA SER A 162 -50.65 -12.21 2.10
C SER A 162 -49.69 -11.19 2.74
N PRO A 163 -49.20 -11.42 3.96
CA PRO A 163 -49.37 -12.64 4.74
C PRO A 163 -50.45 -12.49 5.84
N ASN A 164 -51.23 -13.55 6.10
CA ASN A 164 -52.31 -13.54 7.10
C ASN A 164 -51.71 -13.50 8.52
N LYS A 165 -51.82 -12.33 9.18
CA LYS A 165 -51.21 -12.07 10.49
C LYS A 165 -51.62 -13.12 11.54
N ASN A 166 -52.87 -13.56 11.56
CA ASN A 166 -53.33 -14.52 12.57
C ASN A 166 -52.71 -15.90 12.38
N THR A 167 -52.56 -16.35 11.13
CA THR A 167 -51.91 -17.63 10.82
C THR A 167 -50.43 -17.59 11.14
N ILE A 168 -49.75 -16.47 10.83
CA ILE A 168 -48.32 -16.29 11.16
C ILE A 168 -48.12 -16.26 12.68
N LEU A 169 -48.97 -15.56 13.43
CA LEU A 169 -48.83 -15.42 14.88
C LEU A 169 -49.07 -16.75 15.60
N LEU A 170 -50.06 -17.54 15.13
CA LEU A 170 -50.31 -18.90 15.61
C LEU A 170 -49.12 -19.82 15.30
N MET A 171 -48.59 -19.75 14.07
CA MET A 171 -47.43 -20.54 13.66
C MET A 171 -46.17 -20.14 14.42
N GLY A 172 -45.98 -18.84 14.69
CA GLY A 172 -44.91 -18.30 15.51
C GLY A 172 -44.98 -18.76 16.97
N PHE A 173 -46.19 -18.83 17.55
CA PHE A 173 -46.39 -19.35 18.90
C PHE A 173 -46.05 -20.84 19.01
N VAL A 174 -46.51 -21.64 18.05
CA VAL A 174 -46.22 -23.08 18.01
C VAL A 174 -44.73 -23.35 17.80
N ILE A 175 -44.09 -22.64 16.85
CA ILE A 175 -42.65 -22.72 16.62
C ILE A 175 -41.87 -22.24 17.86
N GLY A 176 -42.34 -21.20 18.53
CA GLY A 176 -41.73 -20.65 19.75
C GLY A 176 -41.74 -21.63 20.93
N LEU A 177 -42.72 -22.52 21.03
CA LEU A 177 -42.74 -23.61 22.03
C LEU A 177 -41.98 -24.85 21.56
N ALA A 178 -42.08 -25.18 20.27
CA ALA A 178 -41.44 -26.36 19.71
C ALA A 178 -39.91 -26.24 19.66
N LEU A 179 -39.37 -25.04 19.43
CA LEU A 179 -37.94 -24.77 19.36
C LEU A 179 -37.19 -25.06 20.67
N PRO A 180 -37.58 -24.56 21.85
CA PRO A 180 -36.86 -24.86 23.10
C PRO A 180 -36.98 -26.34 23.49
N PHE A 181 -38.12 -26.98 23.28
CA PHE A 181 -38.28 -28.42 23.51
C PHE A 181 -37.39 -29.25 22.57
N SER A 182 -37.41 -28.92 21.27
CA SER A 182 -36.56 -29.59 20.28
C SER A 182 -35.09 -29.31 20.56
N PHE A 183 -34.73 -28.11 21.01
CA PHE A 183 -33.36 -27.77 21.38
C PHE A 183 -32.88 -28.56 22.60
N ILE A 184 -33.70 -28.70 23.65
CA ILE A 184 -33.34 -29.52 24.82
C ILE A 184 -33.22 -30.99 24.43
N TYR A 185 -34.18 -31.51 23.66
CA TYR A 185 -34.16 -32.90 23.21
C TYR A 185 -32.98 -33.20 22.28
N VAL A 186 -32.72 -32.34 21.29
CA VAL A 186 -31.57 -32.46 20.40
C VAL A 186 -30.27 -32.26 21.17
N LYS A 187 -30.21 -31.34 22.14
CA LYS A 187 -29.05 -31.17 23.02
C LYS A 187 -28.76 -32.44 23.82
N ASP A 188 -29.79 -33.12 24.33
CA ASP A 188 -29.62 -34.37 25.08
C ASP A 188 -29.26 -35.55 24.17
N VAL A 189 -29.86 -35.66 22.98
CA VAL A 189 -29.51 -36.69 21.98
C VAL A 189 -28.11 -36.48 21.40
N LEU A 190 -27.69 -35.23 21.21
CA LEU A 190 -26.33 -34.87 20.82
C LEU A 190 -25.37 -34.80 22.02
N ASN A 191 -25.86 -34.99 23.25
CA ASN A 191 -25.02 -35.01 24.43
C ASN A 191 -24.22 -36.31 24.42
N THR A 192 -23.00 -36.21 23.94
CA THR A 192 -22.03 -37.30 23.91
C THR A 192 -21.26 -37.44 25.23
N ARG A 193 -21.59 -36.63 26.24
CA ARG A 193 -20.92 -36.65 27.55
C ARG A 193 -21.51 -37.74 28.45
N VAL A 194 -20.64 -38.30 29.29
CA VAL A 194 -21.02 -39.26 30.34
C VAL A 194 -21.39 -38.45 31.58
N ASN A 195 -22.65 -38.47 32.00
CA ASN A 195 -23.13 -37.69 33.14
C ASN A 195 -23.36 -38.53 34.40
N GLY A 196 -23.63 -39.83 34.22
CA GLY A 196 -23.90 -40.74 35.34
C GLY A 196 -23.40 -42.16 35.10
N LYS A 197 -23.52 -43.00 36.14
CA LYS A 197 -23.14 -44.41 36.11
C LYS A 197 -23.93 -45.18 35.05
N GLU A 198 -25.19 -44.82 34.88
CA GLU A 198 -26.15 -45.44 33.97
C GLU A 198 -25.70 -45.31 32.50
N ASP A 199 -25.06 -44.19 32.14
CA ASP A 199 -24.51 -43.93 30.81
C ASP A 199 -23.35 -44.88 30.47
N VAL A 200 -22.56 -45.27 31.48
CA VAL A 200 -21.43 -46.19 31.32
C VAL A 200 -21.91 -47.64 31.29
N THR A 201 -22.84 -48.03 32.18
CA THR A 201 -23.38 -49.39 32.24
C THR A 201 -24.30 -49.73 31.07
N SER A 202 -24.97 -48.74 30.47
CA SER A 202 -25.85 -48.95 29.31
C SER A 202 -25.07 -49.17 28.00
N LYS A 203 -23.85 -48.61 27.90
CA LYS A 203 -23.00 -48.70 26.69
C LYS A 203 -21.80 -49.63 26.82
N THR A 204 -21.48 -50.10 28.04
CA THR A 204 -20.36 -51.01 28.28
C THR A 204 -20.70 -52.09 29.29
N SER A 205 -20.18 -53.30 29.08
CA SER A 205 -20.31 -54.43 30.02
C SER A 205 -19.21 -54.45 31.09
N ALA A 206 -18.41 -53.38 31.18
CA ALA A 206 -17.27 -53.32 32.09
C ALA A 206 -17.75 -53.10 33.54
N PRO A 207 -17.20 -53.84 34.52
CA PRO A 207 -17.54 -53.63 35.92
C PRO A 207 -16.96 -52.30 36.41
N ILE A 208 -17.80 -51.47 37.02
CA ILE A 208 -17.38 -50.20 37.63
C ILE A 208 -16.84 -50.51 39.03
N ILE A 209 -15.54 -50.25 39.23
CA ILE A 209 -14.81 -50.64 40.45
C ILE A 209 -14.96 -49.59 41.57
N GLY A 210 -15.30 -48.35 41.24
CA GLY A 210 -15.59 -47.28 42.20
C GLY A 210 -15.96 -45.96 41.51
N GLU A 211 -16.54 -45.05 42.29
CA GLU A 211 -16.90 -43.68 41.89
C GLU A 211 -16.23 -42.70 42.86
N ILE A 212 -15.67 -41.61 42.33
CA ILE A 212 -14.98 -40.59 43.11
C ILE A 212 -15.61 -39.23 42.78
N GLY A 213 -16.19 -38.59 43.78
CA GLY A 213 -16.76 -37.25 43.67
C GLY A 213 -15.70 -36.16 43.67
N ASN A 214 -16.00 -35.04 43.02
CA ASN A 214 -15.15 -33.85 43.02
C ASN A 214 -15.28 -33.10 44.38
N SER A 215 -14.21 -32.47 44.85
CA SER A 215 -14.22 -31.62 46.05
C SER A 215 -14.09 -30.15 45.69
N ASP A 216 -14.97 -29.31 46.23
CA ASP A 216 -14.87 -27.85 46.10
C ASP A 216 -13.89 -27.22 47.13
N ALA A 217 -13.23 -28.04 47.96
CA ALA A 217 -12.25 -27.57 48.93
C ALA A 217 -10.88 -27.34 48.26
N ASN A 218 -10.25 -26.19 48.51
CA ASN A 218 -8.94 -25.77 47.98
C ASN A 218 -7.73 -26.60 48.49
N ASP A 219 -7.97 -27.71 49.17
CA ASP A 219 -6.91 -28.60 49.66
C ASP A 219 -6.52 -29.61 48.59
N ILE A 220 -5.30 -29.46 48.06
CA ILE A 220 -4.74 -30.25 46.95
C ILE A 220 -4.58 -31.74 47.30
N LEU A 221 -4.60 -32.10 48.59
CA LEU A 221 -4.38 -33.47 49.08
C LEU A 221 -5.63 -34.03 49.77
N VAL A 222 -6.52 -34.64 48.99
CA VAL A 222 -7.85 -35.11 49.46
C VAL A 222 -7.77 -36.35 50.37
N VAL A 223 -6.63 -37.04 50.43
CA VAL A 223 -6.43 -38.25 51.25
C VAL A 223 -5.12 -38.17 52.05
N SER A 224 -5.22 -37.80 53.33
CA SER A 224 -4.14 -37.93 54.33
C SER A 224 -4.36 -39.18 55.21
N ARG A 225 -3.29 -39.75 55.78
CA ARG A 225 -3.39 -40.90 56.70
C ARG A 225 -4.22 -40.50 57.93
N GLY A 226 -5.47 -40.96 58.00
CA GLY A 226 -6.39 -40.73 59.13
C GLY A 226 -7.66 -39.92 58.80
N SER A 227 -7.80 -39.36 57.60
CA SER A 227 -8.99 -38.58 57.24
C SER A 227 -10.23 -39.49 57.05
N ARG A 228 -11.41 -39.04 57.50
CA ARG A 228 -12.72 -39.70 57.34
C ARG A 228 -13.64 -38.92 56.36
N SER A 229 -13.08 -38.28 55.34
CA SER A 229 -13.88 -37.53 54.36
C SER A 229 -14.65 -38.48 53.43
N PRO A 230 -15.81 -38.06 52.87
CA PRO A 230 -16.57 -38.86 51.91
C PRO A 230 -15.73 -39.31 50.70
N ILE A 231 -14.84 -38.45 50.22
CA ILE A 231 -13.94 -38.75 49.10
C ILE A 231 -12.85 -39.75 49.55
N ALA A 232 -12.32 -39.63 50.77
CA ALA A 232 -11.37 -40.61 51.30
C ALA A 232 -11.99 -42.01 51.46
N GLU A 233 -13.28 -42.11 51.83
CA GLU A 233 -14.00 -43.38 51.85
C GLU A 233 -14.24 -43.94 50.43
N GLN A 234 -14.50 -43.09 49.44
CA GLN A 234 -14.59 -43.50 48.04
C GLN A 234 -13.26 -44.07 47.51
N PHE A 235 -12.12 -43.44 47.84
CA PHE A 235 -10.80 -43.99 47.52
C PHE A 235 -10.49 -45.29 48.29
N ARG A 236 -10.95 -45.44 49.54
CA ARG A 236 -10.82 -46.69 50.31
C ARG A 236 -11.66 -47.81 49.69
N ALA A 237 -12.89 -47.51 49.27
CA ALA A 237 -13.76 -48.45 48.58
C ALA A 237 -13.15 -48.91 47.25
N LEU A 238 -12.63 -47.98 46.45
CA LEU A 238 -11.91 -48.29 45.21
C LEU A 238 -10.71 -49.20 45.47
N ARG A 239 -9.89 -48.90 46.48
CA ARG A 239 -8.73 -49.73 46.86
C ARG A 239 -9.14 -51.14 47.27
N THR A 240 -10.17 -51.27 48.11
CA THR A 240 -10.68 -52.56 48.57
C THR A 240 -11.21 -53.38 47.39
N ASN A 241 -11.99 -52.76 46.49
CA ASN A 241 -12.51 -53.43 45.30
C ASN A 241 -11.37 -53.87 44.35
N LEU A 242 -10.38 -53.00 44.11
CA LEU A 242 -9.20 -53.33 43.31
C LEU A 242 -8.40 -54.51 43.89
N SER A 243 -8.32 -54.64 45.22
CA SER A 243 -7.60 -55.76 45.85
C SER A 243 -8.20 -57.13 45.50
N PHE A 244 -9.51 -57.20 45.22
CA PHE A 244 -10.17 -58.43 44.75
C PHE A 244 -9.82 -58.76 43.29
N TYR A 245 -9.50 -57.76 42.46
CA TYR A 245 -9.16 -57.95 41.04
C TYR A 245 -7.67 -58.19 40.78
N ILE A 246 -6.78 -57.71 41.67
CA ILE A 246 -5.32 -57.66 41.46
C ILE A 246 -4.59 -58.88 42.06
N ASN A 247 -5.27 -59.79 42.77
CA ASN A 247 -4.60 -60.87 43.52
C ASN A 247 -4.17 -62.08 42.65
N LYS A 248 -3.28 -61.87 41.67
CA LYS A 248 -2.62 -62.94 40.88
C LYS A 248 -1.09 -62.85 40.98
N PRO A 249 -0.36 -63.99 41.00
CA PRO A 249 1.08 -64.05 41.31
C PRO A 249 2.04 -63.57 40.21
N LYS A 250 1.54 -63.12 39.04
CA LYS A 250 2.34 -62.50 37.98
C LYS A 250 1.88 -61.05 37.87
N GLY A 251 2.79 -60.08 38.07
CA GLY A 251 2.48 -58.66 38.27
C GLY A 251 1.43 -58.08 37.32
N ASN A 252 0.60 -57.18 37.85
CA ASN A 252 -0.55 -56.62 37.13
C ASN A 252 -0.21 -55.24 36.55
N LEU A 253 -0.49 -55.04 35.26
CA LEU A 253 -0.40 -53.75 34.59
C LEU A 253 -1.78 -53.07 34.64
N ILE A 254 -1.84 -51.88 35.25
CA ILE A 254 -3.06 -51.08 35.34
C ILE A 254 -2.87 -49.83 34.47
N LEU A 255 -3.72 -49.67 33.46
CA LEU A 255 -3.75 -48.50 32.60
C LEU A 255 -4.76 -47.48 33.13
N VAL A 256 -4.33 -46.24 33.35
CA VAL A 256 -5.17 -45.12 33.77
C VAL A 256 -5.21 -44.09 32.65
N THR A 257 -6.40 -43.69 32.20
CA THR A 257 -6.59 -42.81 31.02
C THR A 257 -7.62 -41.70 31.28
N SER A 258 -7.48 -40.53 30.64
CA SER A 258 -8.42 -39.37 30.69
C SER A 258 -9.02 -39.03 29.36
N GLY A 259 -10.26 -38.54 29.42
CA GLY A 259 -10.88 -37.77 28.34
C GLY A 259 -10.50 -36.28 28.38
N SER A 260 -10.24 -35.71 29.57
CA SER A 260 -10.07 -34.25 29.75
C SER A 260 -9.01 -33.89 30.81
N SER A 261 -8.40 -32.70 30.68
CA SER A 261 -7.49 -32.12 31.69
C SER A 261 -8.26 -31.73 32.96
N GLY A 262 -7.70 -31.97 34.15
CA GLY A 262 -8.32 -31.66 35.44
C GLY A 262 -9.21 -32.77 36.06
N GLU A 263 -9.38 -33.92 35.38
CA GLU A 263 -10.14 -35.09 35.90
C GLU A 263 -9.40 -35.88 37.01
N GLY A 264 -8.52 -35.23 37.76
CA GLY A 264 -7.77 -35.86 38.87
C GLY A 264 -6.68 -36.85 38.45
N LYS A 265 -6.23 -36.84 37.18
CA LYS A 265 -5.11 -37.66 36.70
C LYS A 265 -3.73 -37.06 36.94
N SER A 266 -3.63 -35.74 37.01
CA SER A 266 -2.36 -35.02 37.08
C SER A 266 -2.06 -34.59 38.51
N ALA A 267 -1.36 -35.42 39.27
CA ALA A 267 -0.36 -34.90 40.19
C ALA A 267 0.92 -34.77 39.34
N GLU A 268 1.22 -33.55 38.86
CA GLU A 268 2.45 -33.37 38.08
C GLU A 268 3.65 -33.81 38.94
N PRO A 269 4.60 -34.57 38.39
CA PRO A 269 5.70 -35.08 39.21
C PRO A 269 6.61 -33.98 39.78
N LEU A 270 6.56 -32.77 39.22
CA LEU A 270 7.17 -31.55 39.73
C LEU A 270 6.32 -30.36 39.25
N GLU A 271 6.00 -29.43 40.15
CA GLU A 271 5.25 -28.20 39.88
C GLU A 271 5.96 -27.01 40.55
N VAL A 272 6.01 -25.88 39.86
CA VAL A 272 6.70 -24.66 40.31
C VAL A 272 5.75 -23.49 40.14
N VAL A 273 5.30 -22.91 41.25
CA VAL A 273 4.24 -21.89 41.27
C VAL A 273 4.78 -20.60 41.89
N PRO A 274 4.80 -19.47 41.18
CA PRO A 274 5.11 -18.19 41.79
C PRO A 274 3.94 -17.72 42.67
N ALA A 275 4.25 -17.16 43.84
CA ALA A 275 3.24 -16.62 44.75
C ALA A 275 2.52 -15.39 44.16
N SER A 276 3.21 -14.63 43.30
CA SER A 276 2.64 -13.54 42.49
C SER A 276 3.30 -13.53 41.11
N GLN A 277 2.51 -13.24 40.07
CA GLN A 277 3.01 -13.13 38.69
C GLN A 277 3.80 -11.84 38.43
N SER A 278 3.60 -10.80 39.25
CA SER A 278 4.29 -9.52 39.14
C SER A 278 4.58 -8.92 40.51
N VAL A 279 5.77 -8.36 40.70
CA VAL A 279 6.22 -7.75 41.95
C VAL A 279 7.06 -6.49 41.67
N GLU A 280 6.91 -5.46 42.51
CA GLU A 280 7.72 -4.25 42.44
C GLU A 280 9.02 -4.40 43.27
N PRO A 281 10.10 -3.65 42.94
CA PRO A 281 11.28 -3.59 43.79
C PRO A 281 10.94 -3.19 45.23
N GLY A 282 11.57 -3.86 46.20
CA GLY A 282 11.29 -3.73 47.64
C GLY A 282 10.30 -4.76 48.19
N VAL A 283 9.69 -5.58 47.33
CA VAL A 283 8.83 -6.71 47.73
C VAL A 283 9.63 -8.02 47.64
N VAL A 284 9.33 -8.98 48.52
CA VAL A 284 9.93 -10.32 48.48
C VAL A 284 9.23 -11.15 47.41
N ALA A 285 9.99 -11.60 46.42
CA ALA A 285 9.53 -12.60 45.46
C ALA A 285 9.54 -13.98 46.11
N ALA A 286 8.49 -14.77 45.91
CA ALA A 286 8.40 -16.13 46.41
C ALA A 286 7.92 -17.10 45.31
N VAL A 287 8.55 -18.26 45.23
CA VAL A 287 8.17 -19.38 44.35
C VAL A 287 8.08 -20.64 45.21
N GLN A 288 6.98 -21.36 45.09
CA GLN A 288 6.79 -22.66 45.72
C GLN A 288 7.08 -23.78 44.73
N VAL A 289 7.80 -24.79 45.21
CA VAL A 289 8.08 -26.01 44.45
C VAL A 289 7.43 -27.17 45.18
N ILE A 290 6.58 -27.89 44.47
CA ILE A 290 5.80 -29.01 44.98
C ILE A 290 6.05 -30.20 44.07
N SER A 291 6.13 -31.39 44.65
CA SER A 291 6.30 -32.64 43.90
C SER A 291 5.51 -33.77 44.54
N GLY A 292 4.97 -34.65 43.70
CA GLY A 292 4.36 -35.91 44.11
C GLY A 292 5.37 -36.97 44.60
N TYR A 293 6.69 -36.74 44.48
CA TYR A 293 7.71 -37.65 44.97
C TYR A 293 8.21 -37.26 46.37
N ASN A 294 8.41 -38.25 47.25
CA ASN A 294 8.96 -38.00 48.59
C ASN A 294 10.42 -37.53 48.58
N GLN A 295 11.20 -37.91 47.56
CA GLN A 295 12.62 -37.57 47.45
C GLN A 295 13.03 -37.30 46.00
N LEU A 296 13.53 -36.08 45.75
CA LEU A 296 14.11 -35.65 44.47
C LEU A 296 15.38 -34.83 44.69
N HIS A 297 16.30 -34.93 43.73
CA HIS A 297 17.40 -33.99 43.60
C HIS A 297 17.08 -33.01 42.47
N LEU A 298 16.85 -31.76 42.84
CA LEU A 298 16.49 -30.67 41.93
C LEU A 298 17.74 -29.86 41.59
N LEU A 299 17.96 -29.61 40.30
CA LEU A 299 18.84 -28.56 39.81
C LEU A 299 18.03 -27.28 39.61
N GLN A 300 18.29 -26.31 40.46
CA GLN A 300 17.65 -24.99 40.43
C GLN A 300 18.52 -24.00 39.67
N GLN A 301 17.95 -23.33 38.68
CA GLN A 301 18.56 -22.22 37.96
C GLN A 301 17.76 -20.94 38.23
N VAL A 302 18.44 -19.88 38.67
CA VAL A 302 17.84 -18.55 38.83
C VAL A 302 18.54 -17.59 37.90
N GLN A 303 17.76 -16.81 37.15
CA GLN A 303 18.29 -15.83 36.21
C GLN A 303 17.48 -14.53 36.25
N SER A 304 18.19 -13.41 36.10
CA SER A 304 17.64 -12.07 35.96
C SER A 304 18.49 -11.31 34.93
N LEU A 305 18.08 -10.13 34.49
CA LEU A 305 18.91 -9.33 33.57
C LEU A 305 20.24 -8.89 34.19
N ALA A 306 20.26 -8.64 35.50
CA ALA A 306 21.45 -8.14 36.20
C ALA A 306 22.46 -9.23 36.59
N ALA A 307 22.05 -10.49 36.61
CA ALA A 307 22.90 -11.59 37.09
C ALA A 307 22.87 -12.79 36.15
N PRO A 308 24.04 -13.40 35.84
CA PRO A 308 24.11 -14.60 35.03
C PRO A 308 23.39 -15.76 35.73
N ALA A 309 22.97 -16.75 34.95
CA ALA A 309 22.22 -17.86 35.48
C ALA A 309 23.11 -18.77 36.35
N ILE A 310 22.74 -18.96 37.61
CA ILE A 310 23.48 -19.82 38.55
C ILE A 310 22.70 -21.13 38.74
N LEU A 311 23.37 -22.26 38.49
CA LEU A 311 22.82 -23.59 38.73
C LEU A 311 23.21 -24.06 40.14
N THR A 312 22.22 -24.49 40.94
CA THR A 312 22.40 -24.94 42.33
C THR A 312 21.66 -26.25 42.55
N GLY A 313 22.27 -27.19 43.26
CA GLY A 313 21.61 -28.43 43.67
C GLY A 313 20.77 -28.23 44.93
N ARG A 314 19.58 -28.84 44.97
CA ARG A 314 18.62 -28.78 46.08
C ARG A 314 17.97 -30.14 46.26
N ASP A 315 17.90 -30.63 47.49
CA ASP A 315 17.15 -31.87 47.79
C ASP A 315 15.72 -31.53 48.23
N TYR A 316 14.74 -32.20 47.63
CA TYR A 316 13.33 -32.16 48.01
C TYR A 316 13.00 -33.41 48.82
N ASN A 317 12.56 -33.26 50.07
CA ASN A 317 12.29 -34.37 51.01
C ASN A 317 10.80 -34.52 51.36
N GLY A 318 9.90 -34.24 50.40
CA GLY A 318 8.45 -34.42 50.57
C GLY A 318 7.73 -33.23 51.21
N THR A 319 8.46 -32.20 51.65
CA THR A 319 7.92 -30.91 52.08
C THR A 319 8.08 -29.88 50.97
N PRO A 320 7.05 -29.05 50.68
CA PRO A 320 7.16 -27.97 49.70
C PRO A 320 8.39 -27.09 49.95
N LEU A 321 9.18 -26.85 48.91
CA LEU A 321 10.32 -25.93 48.98
C LEU A 321 9.83 -24.53 48.63
N SER A 322 10.34 -23.52 49.34
CA SER A 322 10.11 -22.13 49.00
C SER A 322 11.43 -21.47 48.61
N TRP A 323 11.47 -20.94 47.40
CA TRP A 323 12.50 -20.00 46.99
C TRP A 323 12.00 -18.59 47.25
N THR A 324 12.78 -17.82 47.99
CA THR A 324 12.50 -16.40 48.25
C THR A 324 13.72 -15.55 47.92
N ARG A 325 13.47 -14.34 47.45
CA ARG A 325 14.52 -13.34 47.18
C ARG A 325 13.94 -11.93 47.29
N ASP A 326 14.69 -11.04 47.92
CA ASP A 326 14.38 -9.61 47.92
C ASP A 326 14.57 -9.02 46.52
N VAL A 327 13.51 -8.44 45.96
CA VAL A 327 13.54 -7.85 44.62
C VAL A 327 14.12 -6.44 44.70
N THR A 328 15.13 -6.16 43.88
CA THR A 328 15.82 -4.87 43.84
C THR A 328 15.59 -4.15 42.50
N GLU A 329 16.01 -2.89 42.39
CA GLU A 329 15.90 -2.14 41.14
C GLU A 329 16.69 -2.78 39.97
N SER A 330 17.75 -3.53 40.25
CA SER A 330 18.49 -4.27 39.23
C SER A 330 17.74 -5.49 38.69
N ASP A 331 16.68 -5.95 39.36
CA ASP A 331 15.87 -7.10 38.94
C ASP A 331 14.75 -6.72 37.97
N ARG A 332 14.60 -5.44 37.62
CA ARG A 332 13.63 -4.99 36.61
C ARG A 332 13.87 -5.70 35.28
N GLY A 333 12.77 -6.02 34.59
CA GLY A 333 12.74 -6.92 33.45
C GLY A 333 12.42 -8.37 33.83
N GLY A 334 12.40 -8.71 35.12
CA GLY A 334 11.86 -9.97 35.64
C GLY A 334 12.91 -10.99 36.05
N ILE A 335 12.46 -11.95 36.84
CA ILE A 335 13.27 -13.04 37.40
C ILE A 335 12.66 -14.37 36.95
N SER A 336 13.48 -15.23 36.36
CA SER A 336 13.11 -16.60 35.99
C SER A 336 13.72 -17.58 36.98
N VAL A 337 12.90 -18.46 37.54
CA VAL A 337 13.30 -19.53 38.45
C VAL A 337 12.89 -20.85 37.82
N GLN A 338 13.88 -21.68 37.51
CA GLN A 338 13.71 -22.90 36.75
C GLN A 338 14.24 -24.08 37.56
N TYR A 339 13.55 -25.21 37.46
CA TYR A 339 13.90 -26.45 38.16
C TYR A 339 13.95 -27.61 37.18
N ILE A 340 14.98 -28.45 37.35
CA ILE A 340 15.14 -29.70 36.63
C ILE A 340 15.37 -30.83 37.60
N THR A 341 14.79 -31.98 37.32
CA THR A 341 15.10 -33.23 38.03
C THR A 341 15.06 -34.41 37.08
N VAL A 342 15.84 -35.44 37.40
CA VAL A 342 15.77 -36.73 36.73
C VAL A 342 15.26 -37.76 37.72
N LYS A 343 14.12 -38.39 37.42
CA LYS A 343 13.52 -39.43 38.25
C LYS A 343 12.95 -40.52 37.35
N GLU A 344 13.22 -41.78 37.68
CA GLU A 344 12.75 -42.94 36.90
C GLU A 344 13.08 -42.85 35.40
N ASN A 345 14.30 -42.39 35.09
CA ASN A 345 14.79 -42.19 33.72
C ASN A 345 13.97 -41.18 32.89
N ARG A 346 13.24 -40.27 33.56
CA ARG A 346 12.53 -39.15 32.96
C ARG A 346 13.07 -37.84 33.48
N VAL A 347 13.21 -36.86 32.60
CA VAL A 347 13.58 -35.50 32.95
C VAL A 347 12.29 -34.70 33.12
N TYR A 348 12.19 -33.97 34.23
CA TYR A 348 11.11 -33.04 34.50
C TYR A 348 11.71 -31.63 34.56
N THR A 349 11.15 -30.71 33.79
CA THR A 349 11.57 -29.32 33.72
C THR A 349 10.37 -28.43 34.00
N GLN A 350 10.50 -27.53 34.95
CA GLN A 350 9.45 -26.57 35.31
C GLN A 350 10.04 -25.19 35.54
N GLN A 351 9.24 -24.16 35.35
CA GLN A 351 9.70 -22.79 35.51
C GLN A 351 8.60 -21.85 36.01
N ALA A 352 9.01 -20.87 36.80
CA ALA A 352 8.21 -19.72 37.17
C ALA A 352 8.91 -18.44 36.72
N PHE A 353 8.17 -17.58 36.01
CA PHE A 353 8.59 -16.23 35.69
C PHE A 353 7.87 -15.24 36.59
N ILE A 354 8.62 -14.39 37.25
CA ILE A 354 8.11 -13.29 38.07
C ILE A 354 8.43 -11.99 37.33
N ASN A 355 7.40 -11.30 36.87
CA ASN A 355 7.56 -10.02 36.21
C ASN A 355 7.96 -8.93 37.23
N VAL A 356 9.02 -8.19 36.93
CA VAL A 356 9.40 -6.99 37.67
C VAL A 356 9.31 -5.83 36.69
N PRO A 357 8.20 -5.08 36.68
CA PRO A 357 7.88 -4.12 35.62
C PRO A 357 8.86 -2.94 35.61
N TRP A 358 8.93 -2.23 34.50
CA TRP A 358 9.68 -0.97 34.39
C TRP A 358 8.84 0.25 34.79
N SER A 359 8.08 0.14 35.88
CA SER A 359 7.18 1.20 36.36
C SER A 359 7.89 2.52 36.71
N ASN A 360 9.19 2.50 37.00
CA ASN A 360 10.01 3.70 37.15
C ASN A 360 10.26 4.47 35.83
N LYS A 361 9.87 3.89 34.70
CA LYS A 361 9.96 4.48 33.36
C LYS A 361 8.60 4.88 32.79
N ASP A 362 7.54 4.77 33.59
CA ASP A 362 6.21 5.25 33.18
C ASP A 362 6.03 6.72 33.56
N LEU A 363 5.56 7.51 32.60
CA LEU A 363 5.10 8.87 32.84
C LEU A 363 3.59 8.89 32.98
N ASN A 364 3.10 9.59 33.99
CA ASN A 364 1.68 9.88 34.15
C ASN A 364 1.37 11.23 33.48
N ILE A 365 0.49 11.20 32.48
CA ILE A 365 0.01 12.39 31.78
C ILE A 365 -1.47 12.56 32.12
N SER A 366 -1.84 13.72 32.64
CA SER A 366 -3.20 14.04 33.06
C SER A 366 -3.63 15.43 32.58
N TRP A 367 -4.94 15.66 32.49
CA TRP A 367 -5.49 16.96 32.13
C TRP A 367 -5.63 17.84 33.38
N GLU A 368 -5.13 19.07 33.31
CA GLU A 368 -5.45 20.13 34.29
C GLU A 368 -6.62 20.97 33.80
N THR A 369 -6.57 21.40 32.54
CA THR A 369 -7.68 22.11 31.89
C THR A 369 -8.05 21.38 30.59
N HIS A 370 -9.30 20.94 30.47
CA HIS A 370 -9.86 20.41 29.24
C HIS A 370 -11.37 20.66 29.17
N ARG A 371 -11.90 20.73 27.94
CA ARG A 371 -13.34 20.71 27.66
C ARG A 371 -13.67 19.55 26.75
N ASN A 372 -14.84 18.97 26.93
CA ASN A 372 -15.34 17.87 26.11
C ASN A 372 -16.28 18.34 24.97
N LYS A 373 -16.67 19.63 24.98
CA LYS A 373 -17.51 20.26 23.96
C LYS A 373 -16.97 21.64 23.62
N LEU A 374 -16.88 21.94 22.33
CA LEU A 374 -16.37 23.19 21.76
C LEU A 374 -17.32 23.74 20.70
N LEU A 375 -17.25 25.04 20.45
CA LEU A 375 -17.88 25.68 19.30
C LEU A 375 -16.92 25.68 18.09
N PRO A 376 -17.45 25.59 16.86
CA PRO A 376 -16.61 25.64 15.65
C PRO A 376 -15.84 26.97 15.56
N GLY A 377 -14.54 26.90 15.25
CA GLY A 377 -13.68 28.09 15.13
C GLY A 377 -13.28 28.73 16.48
N GLU A 378 -13.64 28.11 17.61
CA GLU A 378 -13.28 28.60 18.95
C GLU A 378 -11.76 28.48 19.20
N LYS A 379 -11.20 29.53 19.83
CA LYS A 379 -9.81 29.52 20.29
C LYS A 379 -9.76 28.88 21.67
N GLU A 380 -8.91 27.87 21.82
CA GLU A 380 -8.81 27.07 23.03
C GLU A 380 -7.38 26.92 23.54
N SER A 381 -7.28 26.67 24.84
CA SER A 381 -6.01 26.47 25.53
C SER A 381 -6.14 25.35 26.55
N TRP A 382 -5.46 24.24 26.30
CA TRP A 382 -5.45 23.08 27.19
C TRP A 382 -4.12 22.92 27.88
N THR A 383 -4.15 22.50 29.13
CA THR A 383 -2.95 22.25 29.94
C THR A 383 -2.93 20.80 30.36
N MET A 384 -1.85 20.12 30.01
CA MET A 384 -1.53 18.76 30.46
C MET A 384 -0.43 18.80 31.52
N VAL A 385 -0.53 17.91 32.51
CA VAL A 385 0.45 17.76 33.58
C VAL A 385 1.16 16.43 33.39
N VAL A 386 2.49 16.50 33.23
CA VAL A 386 3.37 15.33 33.08
C VAL A 386 4.12 15.10 34.38
N ARG A 387 3.94 13.92 34.98
CA ARG A 387 4.60 13.50 36.22
C ARG A 387 5.37 12.20 36.01
N GLY A 388 6.48 12.05 36.71
CA GLY A 388 7.16 10.77 36.84
C GLY A 388 6.40 9.80 37.75
N SER A 389 6.90 8.57 37.88
CA SER A 389 6.24 7.50 38.62
C SER A 389 6.13 7.77 40.13
N LYS A 390 6.99 8.63 40.70
CA LYS A 390 6.93 9.07 42.10
C LYS A 390 6.19 10.40 42.26
N LYS A 391 5.40 10.80 41.25
CA LYS A 391 4.66 12.07 41.17
C LYS A 391 5.56 13.32 41.11
N GLU A 392 6.83 13.13 40.80
CA GLU A 392 7.81 14.21 40.66
C GLU A 392 7.61 15.00 39.36
N LYS A 393 8.05 16.24 39.37
CA LYS A 393 8.18 17.09 38.19
C LYS A 393 9.29 16.53 37.29
N VAL A 394 9.00 16.36 36.01
CA VAL A 394 9.98 15.85 35.04
C VAL A 394 10.07 16.77 33.84
N ALA A 395 11.28 16.98 33.34
CA ALA A 395 11.50 17.63 32.06
C ALA A 395 11.22 16.62 30.94
N ALA A 396 10.11 16.78 30.24
CA ALA A 396 9.68 15.89 29.17
C ALA A 396 9.44 16.66 27.86
N GLU A 397 9.69 15.98 26.75
CA GLU A 397 9.24 16.41 25.42
C GLU A 397 7.98 15.64 25.06
N MET A 398 7.04 16.30 24.38
CA MET A 398 5.74 15.73 24.02
C MET A 398 5.42 16.02 22.56
N VAL A 399 4.90 15.00 21.87
CA VAL A 399 4.20 15.16 20.60
C VAL A 399 2.71 15.04 20.87
N ALA A 400 1.92 15.91 20.25
CA ALA A 400 0.47 15.94 20.40
C ALA A 400 -0.22 16.19 19.06
N THR A 401 -1.32 15.49 18.82
CA THR A 401 -2.16 15.66 17.64
C THR A 401 -3.63 15.66 18.02
N LEU A 402 -4.44 16.43 17.30
CA LEU A 402 -5.89 16.44 17.39
C LEU A 402 -6.45 16.36 15.97
N TYR A 403 -7.15 15.28 15.66
CA TYR A 403 -7.65 14.97 14.32
C TYR A 403 -9.09 14.45 14.36
N ASP A 404 -9.78 14.47 13.23
CA ASP A 404 -11.16 14.00 13.12
C ASP A 404 -11.25 12.50 13.37
N ALA A 405 -12.04 12.10 14.37
CA ALA A 405 -12.19 10.71 14.79
C ALA A 405 -12.84 9.82 13.73
N SER A 406 -13.58 10.41 12.76
CA SER A 406 -14.14 9.66 11.63
C SER A 406 -13.06 9.03 10.75
N LEU A 407 -11.83 9.57 10.75
CA LEU A 407 -10.71 8.98 10.02
C LEU A 407 -10.34 7.58 10.53
N ASP A 408 -10.57 7.29 11.81
CA ASP A 408 -10.31 5.98 12.39
C ASP A 408 -11.24 4.89 11.82
N ALA A 409 -12.39 5.26 11.24
CA ALA A 409 -13.29 4.33 10.56
C ALA A 409 -12.66 3.77 9.27
N PHE A 410 -11.77 4.53 8.62
CA PHE A 410 -11.01 4.06 7.46
C PHE A 410 -9.79 3.25 7.89
N ARG A 411 -9.06 3.75 8.90
CA ARG A 411 -7.89 3.08 9.47
C ARG A 411 -7.69 3.55 10.91
N PRO A 412 -7.85 2.66 11.91
CA PRO A 412 -7.65 3.04 13.31
C PRO A 412 -6.25 3.62 13.53
N HIS A 413 -6.18 4.87 14.00
CA HIS A 413 -4.91 5.49 14.37
C HIS A 413 -4.71 5.42 15.88
N SER A 414 -3.59 4.80 16.28
CA SER A 414 -3.16 4.71 17.68
C SER A 414 -1.64 4.74 17.73
N TRP A 415 -1.10 5.34 18.79
CA TRP A 415 0.32 5.22 19.12
C TRP A 415 0.47 4.15 20.18
N GLN A 416 1.56 3.39 20.12
CA GLN A 416 1.89 2.39 21.13
C GLN A 416 3.06 2.88 21.96
N THR A 417 3.02 2.61 23.26
CA THR A 417 4.22 2.72 24.08
C THR A 417 5.18 1.61 23.65
N TYR A 418 6.40 1.98 23.33
CA TYR A 418 7.41 1.02 22.92
C TYR A 418 7.91 0.26 24.15
N GLY A 419 7.97 -1.06 24.07
CA GLY A 419 8.68 -1.91 25.05
C GLY A 419 10.19 -1.73 24.93
N LEU A 420 10.67 -0.52 25.21
CA LEU A 420 12.08 -0.12 25.03
C LEU A 420 13.00 -0.80 26.04
N PHE A 421 12.45 -1.17 27.19
CA PHE A 421 13.23 -1.74 28.27
C PHE A 421 13.26 -3.27 28.16
N PRO A 422 14.44 -3.88 28.36
CA PRO A 422 14.61 -5.31 28.21
C PRO A 422 13.76 -6.08 29.22
N TYR A 423 13.25 -7.23 28.81
CA TYR A 423 12.64 -8.21 29.69
C TYR A 423 13.47 -9.50 29.68
N GLN A 424 13.51 -10.18 30.81
CA GLN A 424 14.23 -11.43 30.96
C GLN A 424 13.47 -12.53 30.23
N ASN A 425 13.97 -12.89 29.05
CA ASN A 425 13.43 -13.97 28.26
C ASN A 425 14.36 -15.19 28.32
N SER A 426 14.22 -16.01 29.35
CA SER A 426 15.02 -17.23 29.48
C SER A 426 14.14 -18.42 29.77
N TYR A 427 14.35 -19.46 28.97
CA TYR A 427 13.78 -20.78 29.10
C TYR A 427 14.95 -21.77 29.14
N MET A 428 15.05 -22.56 30.20
CA MET A 428 16.00 -23.66 30.24
C MET A 428 15.44 -24.81 29.41
N SER A 429 15.87 -24.89 28.15
CA SER A 429 15.52 -25.94 27.21
C SER A 429 16.49 -27.11 27.37
N TRP A 430 16.14 -28.10 28.19
CA TRP A 430 16.82 -29.40 28.18
C TRP A 430 16.08 -30.30 27.21
N ASN A 431 16.72 -30.59 26.08
CA ASN A 431 16.14 -31.47 25.07
C ASN A 431 16.21 -32.92 25.57
N THR A 432 15.04 -33.52 25.81
CA THR A 432 14.88 -34.90 26.26
C THR A 432 14.62 -35.87 25.12
N GLU A 433 14.52 -35.38 23.88
CA GLU A 433 14.20 -36.16 22.68
C GLU A 433 15.36 -37.06 22.22
N THR A 434 16.55 -36.93 22.84
CA THR A 434 17.77 -37.65 22.42
C THR A 434 18.12 -38.87 23.26
N GLY A 435 17.28 -39.29 24.20
CA GLY A 435 17.50 -40.53 24.97
C GLY A 435 17.43 -41.78 24.07
N PHE A 436 18.49 -42.60 24.07
CA PHE A 436 18.60 -43.88 23.33
C PHE A 436 18.53 -43.79 21.79
N GLN A 437 19.05 -42.73 21.17
CA GLN A 437 19.19 -42.64 19.71
C GLN A 437 20.67 -42.60 19.28
N LEU A 438 20.98 -43.20 18.12
CA LEU A 438 22.30 -43.11 17.49
C LEU A 438 22.48 -41.71 16.90
N ARG A 439 23.37 -40.91 17.49
CA ARG A 439 23.67 -39.54 17.03
C ARG A 439 25.06 -39.50 16.41
N GLN A 440 25.17 -38.82 15.27
CA GLN A 440 26.46 -38.43 14.70
C GLN A 440 26.97 -37.23 15.51
N GLY A 441 28.17 -37.32 16.09
CA GLY A 441 28.75 -36.22 16.85
C GLY A 441 28.94 -35.00 15.96
N GLN A 442 28.38 -33.86 16.35
CA GLN A 442 28.75 -32.57 15.77
C GLN A 442 29.90 -32.00 16.58
N GLN A 443 30.98 -31.64 15.89
CA GLN A 443 32.10 -30.94 16.49
C GLN A 443 31.62 -29.56 16.94
N LEU A 444 31.78 -29.27 18.23
CA LEU A 444 31.44 -27.99 18.82
C LEU A 444 32.41 -26.93 18.25
N SER A 445 31.97 -26.17 17.25
CA SER A 445 32.68 -24.96 16.85
C SER A 445 32.33 -23.88 17.87
N LEU A 446 33.22 -23.67 18.84
CA LEU A 446 33.13 -22.52 19.72
C LEU A 446 33.26 -21.28 18.83
N TYR A 447 32.15 -20.59 18.60
CA TYR A 447 32.12 -19.33 17.88
C TYR A 447 33.10 -18.38 18.56
N ASN A 448 34.21 -18.08 17.90
CA ASN A 448 35.18 -17.12 18.37
C ASN A 448 34.66 -15.72 17.96
N PRO A 449 34.25 -14.85 18.90
CA PRO A 449 33.63 -13.56 18.58
C PRO A 449 34.62 -12.56 17.92
N ASP A 450 35.88 -12.94 17.76
CA ASP A 450 36.96 -12.12 17.19
C ASP A 450 37.10 -12.23 15.66
N GLU A 451 36.27 -13.04 14.96
CA GLU A 451 36.27 -13.05 13.50
C GLU A 451 35.43 -11.89 12.91
N TYR A 452 36.14 -10.84 12.49
CA TYR A 452 35.71 -9.78 11.55
C TYR A 452 34.21 -9.44 11.54
N GLN A 453 33.83 -8.42 12.31
CA GLN A 453 32.55 -7.74 12.13
C GLN A 453 32.48 -7.11 10.74
N TYR A 454 31.71 -7.72 9.84
CA TYR A 454 31.38 -7.09 8.56
C TYR A 454 30.50 -5.87 8.85
N TYR A 455 31.00 -4.67 8.56
CA TYR A 455 30.19 -3.45 8.63
C TYR A 455 29.13 -3.53 7.53
N GLN A 456 27.94 -4.02 7.87
CA GLN A 456 26.81 -4.01 6.96
C GLN A 456 26.25 -2.59 6.94
N LYS A 457 26.56 -1.84 5.89
CA LYS A 457 26.01 -0.49 5.67
C LYS A 457 24.53 -0.63 5.29
N GLU A 458 23.66 -0.59 6.30
CA GLU A 458 22.22 -0.44 6.09
C GLU A 458 21.87 1.06 6.05
N TYR A 459 21.08 1.45 5.05
CA TYR A 459 20.46 2.78 5.00
C TYR A 459 19.24 2.81 5.92
N ASP A 460 18.86 3.99 6.40
CA ASP A 460 17.67 4.19 7.22
C ASP A 460 16.44 3.55 6.55
N ARG A 461 15.82 2.59 7.24
CA ARG A 461 14.55 2.00 6.85
C ARG A 461 13.53 2.34 7.94
N LEU A 462 12.34 2.79 7.54
CA LEU A 462 11.21 2.94 8.44
C LEU A 462 10.88 1.56 9.04
N ALA A 463 10.97 1.45 10.36
CA ALA A 463 10.77 0.22 11.11
C ALA A 463 9.31 -0.28 11.01
N PHE A 464 9.02 -1.13 10.03
CA PHE A 464 7.83 -1.99 10.03
C PHE A 464 8.18 -3.31 10.71
N GLN A 465 8.31 -3.28 12.04
CA GLN A 465 8.45 -4.49 12.84
C GLN A 465 7.17 -4.68 13.66
N ALA A 466 6.30 -5.57 13.20
CA ALA A 466 5.24 -6.13 14.02
C ALA A 466 5.88 -7.02 15.12
N PRO A 467 5.40 -6.99 16.37
CA PRO A 467 5.97 -7.81 17.44
C PRO A 467 5.66 -9.30 17.16
N GLY A 468 6.70 -10.14 17.07
CA GLY A 468 6.54 -11.60 17.18
C GLY A 468 6.92 -12.47 15.98
N GLY A 469 7.53 -11.95 14.92
CA GLY A 469 7.99 -12.76 13.78
C GLY A 469 9.44 -13.21 13.92
N ARG A 470 9.69 -14.50 14.16
CA ARG A 470 11.02 -15.13 14.09
C ARG A 470 11.77 -14.72 12.81
N SER A 471 12.93 -14.09 12.97
CA SER A 471 13.85 -13.81 11.87
C SER A 471 14.47 -15.11 11.37
N GLY A 472 13.85 -15.71 10.37
CA GLY A 472 14.40 -16.77 9.55
C GLY A 472 14.69 -16.22 8.16
N VAL A 473 15.99 -16.13 7.84
CA VAL A 473 16.50 -15.78 6.51
C VAL A 473 15.90 -16.75 5.47
N MET A 474 14.93 -16.28 4.68
CA MET A 474 14.44 -16.99 3.49
C MET A 474 14.82 -16.17 2.26
N TYR A 475 15.94 -16.57 1.65
CA TYR A 475 16.38 -16.14 0.33
C TYR A 475 15.27 -16.35 -0.71
N LYS A 476 14.97 -15.28 -1.46
CA LYS A 476 14.42 -15.22 -2.83
C LYS A 476 13.94 -16.56 -3.45
N THR A 477 12.82 -17.10 -2.99
CA THR A 477 12.04 -18.13 -3.73
C THR A 477 10.53 -18.03 -3.43
N ALA A 478 10.03 -16.81 -3.18
CA ALA A 478 8.61 -16.57 -2.89
C ALA A 478 7.93 -15.59 -3.88
N VAL A 479 8.39 -15.52 -5.13
CA VAL A 479 7.68 -14.77 -6.21
C VAL A 479 6.68 -15.65 -6.97
N GLY A 480 6.60 -16.95 -6.68
CA GLY A 480 5.76 -17.90 -7.42
C GLY A 480 4.53 -18.46 -6.67
N ARG A 481 4.29 -18.12 -5.40
CA ARG A 481 3.25 -18.80 -4.58
C ARG A 481 2.33 -17.89 -3.75
N THR A 482 2.36 -16.58 -4.00
CA THR A 482 1.43 -15.60 -3.38
C THR A 482 0.39 -15.06 -4.36
N ALA A 483 0.32 -15.58 -5.60
CA ALA A 483 -0.70 -15.23 -6.59
C ALA A 483 -1.97 -16.10 -6.52
N SER A 484 -2.14 -16.94 -5.48
CA SER A 484 -3.31 -17.82 -5.29
C SER A 484 -4.03 -17.62 -3.95
N ARG A 485 -3.71 -16.57 -3.20
CA ARG A 485 -4.55 -16.09 -2.10
C ARG A 485 -4.94 -14.65 -2.40
N THR A 486 -5.84 -14.49 -3.36
CA THR A 486 -6.80 -13.41 -3.28
C THR A 486 -7.57 -13.67 -2.00
N GLU A 487 -7.15 -13.04 -0.90
CA GLU A 487 -8.02 -12.84 0.24
C GLU A 487 -9.22 -12.05 -0.30
N SER A 488 -10.27 -12.81 -0.67
CA SER A 488 -11.63 -12.34 -0.56
C SER A 488 -11.73 -11.63 0.78
N ILE A 489 -12.00 -10.33 0.73
CA ILE A 489 -12.43 -9.53 1.86
C ILE A 489 -13.44 -10.38 2.63
N GLN A 490 -13.02 -10.93 3.76
CA GLN A 490 -13.94 -11.48 4.75
C GLN A 490 -14.69 -10.25 5.27
N MET A 491 -15.86 -10.00 4.68
CA MET A 491 -16.90 -9.29 5.39
C MET A 491 -17.22 -10.14 6.62
N ALA A 492 -16.64 -9.75 7.75
CA ALA A 492 -17.17 -10.15 9.02
C ALA A 492 -18.58 -9.55 9.12
N ASP A 493 -19.57 -10.43 9.26
CA ASP A 493 -20.91 -10.10 9.70
C ASP A 493 -20.84 -9.25 10.98
N ALA A 494 -20.96 -7.93 10.81
CA ALA A 494 -21.50 -7.07 11.83
C ALA A 494 -23.03 -7.06 11.63
N ALA A 495 -23.71 -7.81 12.48
CA ALA A 495 -25.15 -7.95 12.49
C ALA A 495 -25.88 -6.59 12.51
N SER A 496 -26.72 -6.41 11.50
CA SER A 496 -28.02 -5.71 11.49
C SER A 496 -28.20 -4.49 12.40
N VAL A 497 -27.98 -3.29 11.84
CA VAL A 497 -28.86 -2.14 12.11
C VAL A 497 -29.63 -1.90 10.82
N ALA A 498 -30.89 -2.33 10.80
CA ALA A 498 -31.76 -2.22 9.65
C ALA A 498 -32.03 -0.75 9.32
N PHE A 499 -31.52 -0.28 8.19
CA PHE A 499 -32.03 0.90 7.51
C PHE A 499 -33.40 0.56 6.94
N ALA A 500 -34.47 1.04 7.57
CA ALA A 500 -35.80 1.03 6.98
C ALA A 500 -35.87 2.09 5.86
N PRO A 501 -36.46 1.79 4.69
CA PRO A 501 -36.79 2.82 3.71
C PRO A 501 -37.93 3.69 4.24
N PRO A 502 -37.97 5.00 3.95
CA PRO A 502 -39.12 5.82 4.28
C PRO A 502 -40.31 5.39 3.43
N VAL A 503 -41.40 5.06 4.11
CA VAL A 503 -42.72 4.88 3.53
C VAL A 503 -43.17 6.24 3.00
N VAL A 504 -43.35 6.33 1.69
CA VAL A 504 -44.10 7.43 1.07
C VAL A 504 -45.57 7.11 1.31
N GLU A 505 -46.18 7.76 2.29
CA GLU A 505 -47.64 7.72 2.45
C GLU A 505 -48.23 8.87 1.63
N GLU A 506 -48.71 8.49 0.45
CA GLU A 506 -49.56 9.30 -0.41
C GLU A 506 -50.96 9.36 0.24
N ALA A 507 -51.23 10.45 0.95
CA ALA A 507 -52.57 10.81 1.39
C ALA A 507 -53.04 12.06 0.64
N ALA A 508 -53.70 11.84 -0.50
CA ALA A 508 -54.74 12.72 -1.02
C ALA A 508 -56.03 11.87 -1.01
N MET A 509 -57.15 12.25 -0.40
CA MET A 509 -57.95 13.43 -0.74
C MET A 509 -59.04 13.74 0.31
N ALA A 510 -59.45 15.01 0.28
CA ALA A 510 -60.79 15.54 0.53
C ALA A 510 -61.19 15.96 1.97
N ALA A 511 -61.00 17.26 2.25
CA ALA A 511 -62.10 18.10 2.70
C ALA A 511 -61.90 19.55 2.21
N ASN A 512 -62.74 19.96 1.27
CA ASN A 512 -62.92 21.33 0.83
C ASN A 512 -63.40 22.20 2.00
N LYS A 513 -62.75 23.34 2.26
CA LYS A 513 -63.43 24.58 2.65
C LYS A 513 -62.54 25.80 2.40
N VAL A 514 -62.96 26.57 1.40
CA VAL A 514 -62.50 27.92 1.09
C VAL A 514 -62.94 28.87 2.21
N THR A 515 -62.00 29.65 2.77
CA THR A 515 -62.29 30.94 3.41
C THR A 515 -61.10 31.90 3.28
N GLY A 516 -61.23 32.90 2.39
CA GLY A 516 -60.82 34.31 2.54
C GLY A 516 -59.32 34.70 2.71
N PRO A 517 -58.85 35.82 2.11
CA PRO A 517 -57.47 36.30 2.26
C PRO A 517 -57.26 37.32 3.39
N ALA A 518 -55.98 37.40 3.84
CA ALA A 518 -55.27 38.48 4.56
C ALA A 518 -55.36 38.53 6.11
N PRO A 519 -54.37 39.10 6.85
CA PRO A 519 -53.31 40.01 6.40
C PRO A 519 -51.86 39.67 6.85
N GLY A 520 -50.92 40.40 6.27
CA GLY A 520 -49.49 40.09 6.24
C GLY A 520 -48.74 40.14 7.57
N VAL A 521 -47.69 39.32 7.62
CA VAL A 521 -46.62 39.41 8.61
C VAL A 521 -45.50 40.24 7.99
N ARG A 522 -45.20 41.37 8.64
CA ARG A 522 -44.06 42.24 8.34
C ARG A 522 -42.74 41.45 8.52
N PRO A 523 -41.69 41.75 7.75
CA PRO A 523 -40.39 41.10 7.93
C PRO A 523 -39.80 41.52 9.28
N GLU A 524 -39.63 40.56 10.18
CA GLU A 524 -38.82 40.72 11.39
C GLU A 524 -37.34 40.86 10.97
N THR A 525 -36.84 42.08 11.18
CA THR A 525 -35.46 42.46 11.48
C THR A 525 -34.38 41.41 11.25
N ALA A 526 -33.52 41.70 10.27
CA ALA A 526 -32.27 41.01 9.99
C ALA A 526 -31.39 40.91 11.25
N VAL A 527 -31.24 39.70 11.76
CA VAL A 527 -30.11 39.31 12.61
C VAL A 527 -28.86 39.35 11.71
N PRO A 528 -27.72 39.91 12.17
CA PRO A 528 -26.51 39.99 11.37
C PRO A 528 -26.08 38.61 10.88
N ASP A 529 -25.72 38.54 9.59
CA ASP A 529 -25.30 37.34 8.88
C ASP A 529 -24.14 36.68 9.66
N GLN A 530 -24.41 35.52 10.26
CA GLN A 530 -23.39 34.79 11.03
C GLN A 530 -22.38 34.20 10.03
N PRO A 531 -21.06 34.25 10.31
CA PRO A 531 -20.06 33.71 9.39
C PRO A 531 -20.31 32.23 9.11
N LEU A 532 -20.30 31.87 7.82
CA LEU A 532 -20.41 30.49 7.33
C LEU A 532 -19.14 29.72 7.66
N ARG A 533 -19.30 28.43 7.94
CA ARG A 533 -18.18 27.51 8.19
C ARG A 533 -17.43 27.24 6.88
N THR A 534 -16.14 27.52 6.86
CA THR A 534 -15.22 27.39 5.71
C THR A 534 -14.00 26.54 6.04
N ASN A 535 -13.55 26.52 7.30
CA ASN A 535 -12.38 25.74 7.72
C ASN A 535 -12.77 24.32 8.15
N LEU A 536 -12.86 23.40 7.20
CA LEU A 536 -13.27 22.00 7.43
C LEU A 536 -12.09 21.01 7.43
N GLN A 537 -10.87 21.46 7.78
CA GLN A 537 -9.69 20.61 7.85
C GLN A 537 -9.87 19.45 8.84
N GLU A 538 -9.43 18.24 8.48
CA GLU A 538 -9.59 17.04 9.30
C GLU A 538 -8.54 16.91 10.42
N THR A 539 -7.59 17.85 10.49
CA THR A 539 -6.57 17.94 11.54
C THR A 539 -6.59 19.33 12.15
N ALA A 540 -6.86 19.42 13.44
CA ALA A 540 -6.87 20.68 14.18
C ALA A 540 -5.45 21.18 14.45
N PHE A 541 -4.57 20.28 14.89
CA PHE A 541 -3.15 20.57 15.05
C PHE A 541 -2.29 19.30 15.05
N PHE A 542 -1.02 19.48 14.70
CA PHE A 542 0.05 18.53 14.97
C PHE A 542 1.25 19.29 15.54
N PHE A 543 1.55 19.08 16.83
CA PHE A 543 2.67 19.70 17.51
C PHE A 543 3.75 18.65 17.79
N PRO A 544 4.86 18.66 17.05
CA PRO A 544 5.88 17.61 17.15
C PRO A 544 6.80 17.73 18.36
N GLN A 545 6.89 18.91 18.99
CA GLN A 545 7.89 19.20 20.01
C GLN A 545 7.40 20.19 21.08
N LEU A 546 6.40 19.78 21.85
CA LEU A 546 6.00 20.47 23.06
C LEU A 546 6.95 20.12 24.22
N LYS A 547 7.11 21.03 25.18
CA LYS A 547 8.01 20.84 26.33
C LYS A 547 7.28 21.20 27.62
N THR A 548 7.61 20.47 28.69
CA THR A 548 7.15 20.81 30.04
C THR A 548 7.81 22.09 30.54
N ASP A 549 7.05 22.93 31.24
CA ASP A 549 7.57 24.05 32.03
C ASP A 549 8.25 23.59 33.34
N ALA A 550 8.60 24.54 34.21
CA ALA A 550 9.24 24.25 35.50
C ALA A 550 8.31 23.50 36.49
N GLU A 551 7.01 23.54 36.25
CA GLU A 551 5.97 22.89 37.04
C GLU A 551 5.62 21.48 36.54
N GLY A 552 6.12 21.11 35.35
CA GLY A 552 5.84 19.84 34.67
C GLY A 552 4.62 19.92 33.74
N ASN A 553 4.18 21.12 33.37
CA ASN A 553 2.97 21.32 32.58
C ASN A 553 3.30 21.60 31.11
N VAL A 554 2.40 21.17 30.22
CA VAL A 554 2.47 21.40 28.78
C VAL A 554 1.20 22.15 28.38
N ARG A 555 1.37 23.37 27.87
CA ARG A 555 0.28 24.20 27.35
C ARG A 555 0.14 24.01 25.84
N ILE A 556 -1.09 23.81 25.39
CA ILE A 556 -1.45 23.57 23.99
C ILE A 556 -2.48 24.64 23.60
N ASP A 557 -2.06 25.64 22.84
CA ASP A 557 -2.93 26.68 22.30
C ASP A 557 -3.27 26.35 20.85
N PHE A 558 -4.56 26.31 20.51
CA PHE A 558 -5.01 25.99 19.16
C PHE A 558 -6.36 26.64 18.85
N THR A 559 -6.74 26.64 17.58
CA THR A 559 -8.09 27.01 17.13
C THR A 559 -8.73 25.76 16.56
N ILE A 560 -9.90 25.38 17.05
CA ILE A 560 -10.57 24.19 16.54
C ILE A 560 -11.10 24.48 15.13
N PRO A 561 -10.94 23.57 14.16
CA PRO A 561 -11.60 23.72 12.87
C PRO A 561 -13.12 23.83 13.02
N GLU A 562 -13.77 24.32 11.98
CA GLU A 562 -15.21 24.58 11.96
C GLU A 562 -16.01 23.32 11.58
N ALA A 563 -15.36 22.16 11.46
CA ALA A 563 -16.02 20.90 11.24
C ALA A 563 -16.83 20.48 12.48
N LEU A 564 -18.10 20.15 12.27
CA LEU A 564 -19.01 19.67 13.31
C LEU A 564 -18.83 18.16 13.48
N THR A 565 -17.78 17.77 14.19
CA THR A 565 -17.32 16.38 14.31
C THR A 565 -16.87 16.03 15.73
N GLU A 566 -16.57 14.75 15.95
CA GLU A 566 -15.80 14.29 17.11
C GLU A 566 -14.33 14.28 16.73
N TRP A 567 -13.50 14.88 17.58
CA TRP A 567 -12.06 14.92 17.43
C TRP A 567 -11.42 13.95 18.42
N LYS A 568 -10.38 13.27 17.96
CA LYS A 568 -9.54 12.40 18.77
C LYS A 568 -8.17 13.03 18.99
N MET A 569 -7.80 13.12 20.25
CA MET A 569 -6.52 13.62 20.71
C MET A 569 -5.61 12.46 21.08
N ILE A 570 -4.35 12.52 20.65
CA ILE A 570 -3.31 11.58 21.06
C ILE A 570 -2.08 12.41 21.44
N ALA A 571 -1.53 12.15 22.63
CA ALA A 571 -0.31 12.76 23.10
C ALA A 571 0.65 11.69 23.65
N PHE A 572 1.92 11.81 23.28
CA PHE A 572 2.99 10.94 23.73
C PHE A 572 4.11 11.82 24.28
N ALA A 573 4.55 11.54 25.51
CA ALA A 573 5.64 12.24 26.15
C ALA A 573 6.80 11.29 26.47
N HIS A 574 8.02 11.80 26.40
CA HIS A 574 9.21 11.08 26.82
C HIS A 574 10.24 11.97 27.52
N THR A 575 11.13 11.37 28.30
CA THR A 575 12.27 12.03 28.95
C THR A 575 13.61 11.59 28.33
N LYS A 576 14.71 12.22 28.73
CA LYS A 576 16.08 11.79 28.33
C LYS A 576 16.42 10.37 28.78
N GLN A 577 15.81 9.89 29.88
CA GLN A 577 16.01 8.54 30.41
C GLN A 577 15.06 7.51 29.79
N MET A 578 14.42 7.87 28.67
CA MET A 578 13.43 7.07 27.94
C MET A 578 12.24 6.65 28.80
N ALA A 579 11.92 7.38 29.88
CA ALA A 579 10.62 7.22 30.51
C ALA A 579 9.55 7.76 29.56
N THR A 580 8.45 7.05 29.37
CA THR A 580 7.42 7.36 28.36
C THR A 580 6.02 7.36 28.95
N GLY A 581 5.13 8.15 28.37
CA GLY A 581 3.69 8.12 28.68
C GLY A 581 2.87 8.40 27.44
N LEU A 582 1.67 7.82 27.39
CA LEU A 582 0.70 8.04 26.31
C LEU A 582 -0.65 8.40 26.93
N VAL A 583 -1.30 9.41 26.37
CA VAL A 583 -2.66 9.79 26.72
C VAL A 583 -3.49 9.95 25.46
N GLN A 584 -4.77 9.58 25.56
CA GLN A 584 -5.75 9.73 24.50
C GLN A 584 -7.02 10.36 25.08
N GLY A 585 -7.74 11.12 24.27
CA GLY A 585 -9.01 11.72 24.66
C GLY A 585 -9.85 12.08 23.43
N THR A 586 -11.12 12.40 23.66
CA THR A 586 -12.02 12.88 22.60
C THR A 586 -12.71 14.18 23.00
N VAL A 587 -13.02 15.01 22.01
CA VAL A 587 -13.77 16.27 22.18
C VAL A 587 -14.75 16.41 21.02
N LYS A 588 -15.92 17.00 21.26
CA LYS A 588 -16.94 17.22 20.23
C LYS A 588 -17.07 18.69 19.87
N THR A 589 -17.10 18.99 18.59
CA THR A 589 -17.49 20.31 18.09
C THR A 589 -18.93 20.24 17.58
N GLN A 590 -19.83 20.99 18.19
CA GLN A 590 -21.26 20.91 17.87
C GLN A 590 -21.97 22.25 18.11
N LYS A 591 -23.06 22.48 17.38
CA LYS A 591 -24.01 23.58 17.58
C LYS A 591 -25.40 23.02 17.83
N ASP A 592 -26.29 23.82 18.42
CA ASP A 592 -27.67 23.41 18.69
C ASP A 592 -28.47 23.13 17.41
N LEU A 593 -28.24 23.95 16.38
CA LEU A 593 -28.64 23.70 15.00
C LEU A 593 -27.37 23.45 14.18
N MET A 594 -27.32 22.32 13.47
CA MET A 594 -26.20 21.95 12.61
C MET A 594 -26.69 21.73 11.19
N VAL A 595 -26.03 22.37 10.23
CA VAL A 595 -26.30 22.24 8.79
C VAL A 595 -25.08 21.60 8.15
N MET A 596 -25.20 20.35 7.69
CA MET A 596 -24.11 19.55 7.14
C MET A 596 -24.44 19.15 5.69
N PRO A 597 -23.98 19.92 4.69
CA PRO A 597 -24.16 19.61 3.29
C PRO A 597 -23.41 18.35 2.88
N ASN A 598 -24.08 17.46 2.14
CA ASN A 598 -23.44 16.29 1.52
C ASN A 598 -23.19 16.58 0.04
N LEU A 599 -22.17 17.39 -0.23
CA LEU A 599 -21.83 17.86 -1.58
C LEU A 599 -20.89 16.87 -2.28
N PRO A 600 -21.01 16.71 -3.62
CA PRO A 600 -20.05 15.92 -4.38
C PRO A 600 -18.69 16.62 -4.41
N ARG A 601 -17.63 15.86 -4.70
CA ARG A 601 -16.25 16.40 -4.81
C ARG A 601 -16.07 17.37 -5.98
N PHE A 602 -16.87 17.22 -7.02
CA PHE A 602 -16.88 18.07 -8.21
C PHE A 602 -18.28 18.02 -8.86
N LEU A 603 -18.57 19.02 -9.67
CA LEU A 603 -19.73 19.01 -10.56
C LEU A 603 -19.25 18.74 -11.98
N ARG A 604 -20.02 18.00 -12.78
CA ARG A 604 -19.69 17.78 -14.21
C ARG A 604 -20.74 18.44 -15.09
N GLN A 605 -20.28 19.08 -16.16
CA GLN A 605 -21.15 19.79 -17.10
C GLN A 605 -22.26 18.88 -17.66
N GLY A 606 -23.51 19.36 -17.63
CA GLY A 606 -24.70 18.68 -18.12
C GLY A 606 -25.34 17.72 -17.11
N ASP A 607 -24.73 17.48 -15.95
CA ASP A 607 -25.30 16.59 -14.94
C ASP A 607 -26.53 17.22 -14.27
N ASN A 608 -27.49 16.36 -13.89
CA ASN A 608 -28.59 16.71 -13.00
C ASN A 608 -28.30 16.12 -11.63
N ILE A 609 -28.13 16.98 -10.62
CA ILE A 609 -27.66 16.59 -9.29
C ILE A 609 -28.68 17.05 -8.25
N THR A 610 -28.92 16.22 -7.23
CA THR A 610 -29.67 16.64 -6.04
C THR A 610 -28.69 16.87 -4.91
N LEU A 611 -28.49 18.15 -4.55
CA LEU A 611 -27.71 18.54 -3.39
C LEU A 611 -28.54 18.22 -2.14
N SER A 612 -28.05 17.32 -1.29
CA SER A 612 -28.73 16.92 -0.06
C SER A 612 -27.98 17.49 1.14
N THR A 613 -28.69 18.02 2.13
CA THR A 613 -28.11 18.61 3.33
C THR A 613 -28.82 18.09 4.56
N LYS A 614 -28.04 17.50 5.46
CA LYS A 614 -28.53 17.05 6.75
C LYS A 614 -28.63 18.25 7.69
N ILE A 615 -29.79 18.41 8.32
CA ILE A 615 -30.04 19.42 9.33
C ILE A 615 -30.34 18.71 10.64
N SER A 616 -29.50 18.92 11.65
CA SER A 616 -29.62 18.27 12.96
C SER A 616 -30.05 19.27 14.03
N ASN A 617 -31.02 18.86 14.83
CA ASN A 617 -31.49 19.60 16.01
C ASN A 617 -30.99 18.89 17.27
N LEU A 618 -30.05 19.50 17.99
CA LEU A 618 -29.53 18.98 19.26
C LEU A 618 -30.25 19.53 20.49
N THR A 619 -31.28 20.37 20.31
CA THR A 619 -32.09 20.88 21.41
C THR A 619 -33.20 19.92 21.81
N ASP A 620 -33.81 20.23 22.94
CA ASP A 620 -34.93 19.58 23.58
C ASP A 620 -36.30 20.02 23.03
N LYS A 621 -36.34 20.91 22.03
CA LYS A 621 -37.58 21.42 21.40
C LYS A 621 -37.57 21.19 19.89
N THR A 622 -38.74 21.03 19.29
CA THR A 622 -38.87 20.93 17.81
C THR A 622 -38.43 22.24 17.16
N MET A 623 -37.51 22.16 16.21
CA MET A 623 -37.08 23.30 15.40
C MET A 623 -37.81 23.30 14.07
N GLN A 624 -38.47 24.42 13.75
CA GLN A 624 -39.03 24.69 12.44
C GLN A 624 -38.33 25.90 11.84
N GLY A 625 -37.87 25.78 10.60
CA GLY A 625 -36.98 26.76 10.01
C GLY A 625 -36.92 26.68 8.50
N THR A 626 -36.03 27.48 7.93
CA THR A 626 -35.78 27.53 6.50
C THR A 626 -34.31 27.25 6.25
N ALA A 627 -34.05 26.36 5.30
CA ALA A 627 -32.73 26.09 4.76
C ALA A 627 -32.61 26.76 3.39
N THR A 628 -31.49 27.41 3.14
CA THR A 628 -31.25 28.21 1.93
C THR A 628 -29.96 27.76 1.27
N VAL A 629 -29.99 27.58 -0.05
CA VAL A 629 -28.79 27.34 -0.87
C VAL A 629 -28.50 28.51 -1.80
N HIS A 630 -27.24 28.93 -1.84
CA HIS A 630 -26.69 29.86 -2.83
C HIS A 630 -25.58 29.19 -3.62
N ILE A 631 -25.55 29.47 -4.92
CA ILE A 631 -24.53 28.98 -5.84
C ILE A 631 -23.91 30.20 -6.49
N LEU A 632 -22.64 30.43 -6.17
CA LEU A 632 -21.90 31.62 -6.59
C LEU A 632 -20.77 31.22 -7.52
N ASN A 633 -20.42 32.10 -8.45
CA ASN A 633 -19.18 31.97 -9.20
C ASN A 633 -17.99 32.18 -8.25
N ALA A 634 -17.06 31.22 -8.19
CA ALA A 634 -15.96 31.28 -7.22
C ALA A 634 -14.95 32.43 -7.47
N LEU A 635 -14.92 32.99 -8.68
CA LEU A 635 -14.02 34.10 -9.03
C LEU A 635 -14.65 35.47 -8.75
N THR A 636 -15.95 35.62 -9.04
CA THR A 636 -16.63 36.92 -8.95
C THR A 636 -17.53 37.06 -7.72
N MET A 637 -17.79 35.95 -7.02
CA MET A 637 -18.77 35.83 -5.94
C MET A 637 -20.19 36.28 -6.32
N GLN A 638 -20.48 36.35 -7.62
CA GLN A 638 -21.80 36.70 -8.12
C GLN A 638 -22.72 35.48 -8.15
N PRO A 639 -24.02 35.65 -7.84
CA PRO A 639 -25.01 34.58 -7.89
C PRO A 639 -25.15 33.99 -9.31
N VAL A 640 -25.18 32.67 -9.41
CA VAL A 640 -25.29 31.92 -10.69
C VAL A 640 -26.40 30.86 -10.66
N GLU A 641 -27.24 30.85 -9.63
CA GLU A 641 -28.27 29.85 -9.34
C GLU A 641 -29.26 29.64 -10.49
N THR A 642 -29.61 30.72 -11.19
CA THR A 642 -30.52 30.69 -12.35
C THR A 642 -29.94 29.89 -13.51
N MET A 643 -28.62 29.96 -13.72
CA MET A 643 -27.91 29.14 -14.72
C MET A 643 -27.89 27.67 -14.33
N PHE A 644 -27.96 27.38 -13.02
CA PHE A 644 -28.05 26.02 -12.49
C PHE A 644 -29.49 25.46 -12.48
N GLY A 645 -30.45 26.18 -13.07
CA GLY A 645 -31.86 25.77 -13.11
C GLY A 645 -32.52 25.69 -11.73
N LEU A 646 -31.94 26.33 -10.71
CA LEU A 646 -32.48 26.33 -9.35
C LEU A 646 -33.76 27.17 -9.32
N LYS A 647 -34.90 26.53 -9.05
CA LYS A 647 -36.21 27.19 -9.02
C LYS A 647 -36.50 27.90 -7.70
N THR A 648 -36.09 27.27 -6.59
CA THR A 648 -36.32 27.76 -5.24
C THR A 648 -35.06 27.51 -4.41
N SER A 649 -34.49 28.58 -3.84
CA SER A 649 -33.34 28.49 -2.93
C SER A 649 -33.74 28.10 -1.51
N ASP A 650 -34.95 28.48 -1.09
CA ASP A 650 -35.45 28.27 0.27
C ASP A 650 -36.32 27.02 0.38
N VAL A 651 -35.99 26.14 1.31
CA VAL A 651 -36.74 24.93 1.64
C VAL A 651 -37.07 24.95 3.13
N SER A 652 -38.35 24.84 3.49
CA SER A 652 -38.75 24.71 4.89
C SER A 652 -38.37 23.34 5.44
N PHE A 653 -37.96 23.30 6.70
CA PHE A 653 -37.66 22.07 7.40
C PHE A 653 -38.28 22.04 8.80
N SER A 654 -38.52 20.84 9.30
CA SER A 654 -38.94 20.57 10.68
C SER A 654 -38.12 19.41 11.22
N ALA A 655 -37.44 19.63 12.35
CA ALA A 655 -36.61 18.64 13.02
C ALA A 655 -37.05 18.47 14.49
N ALA A 656 -37.47 17.26 14.85
CA ALA A 656 -37.81 16.92 16.23
C ALA A 656 -36.58 17.00 17.17
N PRO A 657 -36.78 17.11 18.49
CA PRO A 657 -35.68 17.16 19.47
C PRO A 657 -34.71 15.99 19.31
N GLY A 658 -33.41 16.27 19.24
CA GLY A 658 -32.36 15.26 19.06
C GLY A 658 -32.39 14.51 17.71
N GLN A 659 -33.24 14.91 16.76
CA GLN A 659 -33.39 14.26 15.47
C GLN A 659 -32.79 15.10 14.33
N SER A 660 -32.60 14.46 13.18
CA SER A 660 -32.16 15.11 11.95
C SER A 660 -33.23 15.05 10.88
N THR A 661 -33.26 16.06 10.02
CA THR A 661 -34.08 16.11 8.81
C THR A 661 -33.18 16.40 7.60
N ASN A 662 -33.74 16.36 6.40
CA ASN A 662 -33.00 16.59 5.15
C ASN A 662 -33.63 17.74 4.36
N ALA A 663 -32.80 18.66 3.87
CA ALA A 663 -33.15 19.64 2.85
C ALA A 663 -32.49 19.24 1.53
N SER A 664 -33.18 19.43 0.41
CA SER A 664 -32.66 18.99 -0.88
C SER A 664 -33.02 19.94 -2.01
N TRP A 665 -32.06 20.16 -2.91
CA TRP A 665 -32.21 21.03 -4.07
C TRP A 665 -31.74 20.30 -5.32
N THR A 666 -32.57 20.28 -6.36
CA THR A 666 -32.18 19.74 -7.66
C THR A 666 -31.62 20.86 -8.53
N ILE A 667 -30.41 20.64 -9.04
CA ILE A 667 -29.68 21.56 -9.91
C ILE A 667 -29.32 20.86 -11.23
N ASN A 668 -29.26 21.65 -12.29
CA ASN A 668 -28.71 21.25 -13.59
C ASN A 668 -27.38 21.99 -13.80
N VAL A 669 -26.28 21.28 -14.02
CA VAL A 669 -24.98 21.92 -14.22
C VAL A 669 -24.89 22.46 -15.65
N PRO A 670 -24.75 23.78 -15.86
CA PRO A 670 -24.77 24.38 -17.19
C PRO A 670 -23.56 23.95 -18.03
N GLN A 671 -23.77 23.69 -19.33
CA GLN A 671 -22.69 23.30 -20.24
C GLN A 671 -21.68 24.42 -20.53
N SER A 672 -22.06 25.68 -20.33
CA SER A 672 -21.24 26.86 -20.63
C SER A 672 -20.31 27.28 -19.49
N LEU A 673 -20.41 26.65 -18.31
CA LEU A 673 -19.67 27.06 -17.12
C LEU A 673 -18.43 26.19 -16.92
N TYR A 674 -17.25 26.80 -17.04
CA TYR A 674 -15.94 26.15 -16.91
C TYR A 674 -15.17 26.58 -15.65
N VAL A 675 -15.81 27.40 -14.81
CA VAL A 675 -15.19 27.96 -13.60
C VAL A 675 -15.72 27.22 -12.36
N PRO A 676 -14.91 27.12 -11.30
CA PRO A 676 -15.38 26.60 -10.03
C PRO A 676 -16.54 27.44 -9.47
N VAL A 677 -17.37 26.79 -8.65
CA VAL A 677 -18.49 27.43 -7.97
C VAL A 677 -18.35 27.27 -6.46
N VAL A 678 -18.85 28.27 -5.74
CA VAL A 678 -18.99 28.23 -4.29
C VAL A 678 -20.44 27.89 -3.98
N ILE A 679 -20.67 26.81 -3.24
CA ILE A 679 -21.98 26.42 -2.74
C ILE A 679 -22.04 26.78 -1.26
N ARG A 680 -22.97 27.67 -0.92
CA ARG A 680 -23.28 28.04 0.46
C ARG A 680 -24.61 27.44 0.83
N VAL A 681 -24.64 26.67 1.91
CA VAL A 681 -25.89 26.18 2.47
C VAL A 681 -26.02 26.70 3.88
N SER A 682 -27.15 27.33 4.19
CA SER A 682 -27.44 27.87 5.51
C SER A 682 -28.80 27.38 5.99
N GLY A 683 -29.02 27.41 7.29
CA GLY A 683 -30.27 27.05 7.94
C GLY A 683 -30.54 27.96 9.11
N ARG A 684 -31.80 28.39 9.24
CA ARG A 684 -32.27 29.27 10.31
C ARG A 684 -33.54 28.74 10.94
N SER A 685 -33.57 28.67 12.27
CA SER A 685 -34.76 28.38 13.07
C SER A 685 -34.78 29.28 14.31
N GLY A 686 -35.65 30.30 14.32
CA GLY A 686 -35.68 31.33 15.37
C GLY A 686 -34.34 32.07 15.48
N ASN A 687 -33.69 31.93 16.64
CA ASN A 687 -32.37 32.50 16.95
C ASN A 687 -31.19 31.57 16.59
N PHE A 688 -31.46 30.33 16.19
CA PHE A 688 -30.42 29.38 15.80
C PHE A 688 -30.13 29.53 14.32
N THR A 689 -28.85 29.72 14.00
CA THR A 689 -28.34 29.82 12.63
C THR A 689 -27.10 28.96 12.48
N ASP A 690 -26.98 28.29 11.35
CA ASP A 690 -25.76 27.61 10.95
C ASP A 690 -25.64 27.56 9.43
N GLY A 691 -24.42 27.44 8.93
CA GLY A 691 -24.20 27.26 7.50
C GLY A 691 -22.77 26.91 7.17
N GLU A 692 -22.59 26.37 5.98
CA GLU A 692 -21.33 25.86 5.48
C GLU A 692 -21.11 26.32 4.04
N GLU A 693 -19.87 26.64 3.72
CA GLU A 693 -19.43 27.07 2.40
C GLU A 693 -18.40 26.09 1.86
N ASN A 694 -18.61 25.60 0.64
CA ASN A 694 -17.69 24.70 -0.04
C ASN A 694 -17.43 25.17 -1.48
N THR A 695 -16.17 25.12 -1.90
CA THR A 695 -15.77 25.39 -3.29
C THR A 695 -15.68 24.09 -4.08
N LEU A 696 -16.48 23.96 -5.14
CA LEU A 696 -16.51 22.78 -6.00
C LEU A 696 -15.98 23.12 -7.39
N PRO A 697 -15.03 22.34 -7.93
CA PRO A 697 -14.64 22.46 -9.33
C PRO A 697 -15.77 21.97 -10.24
N VAL A 698 -15.98 22.67 -11.36
CA VAL A 698 -16.88 22.25 -12.44
C VAL A 698 -16.03 21.68 -13.57
N ILE A 699 -16.11 20.37 -13.79
CA ILE A 699 -15.32 19.67 -14.81
C ILE A 699 -16.10 19.52 -16.12
N THR A 700 -15.36 19.58 -17.22
CA THR A 700 -15.90 19.35 -18.56
C THR A 700 -16.30 17.88 -18.76
N ASN A 701 -17.40 17.65 -19.48
CA ASN A 701 -17.75 16.31 -19.97
C ASN A 701 -17.10 15.98 -21.32
N ARG A 702 -16.31 16.91 -21.88
CA ARG A 702 -15.63 16.82 -23.17
C ARG A 702 -14.12 16.69 -22.99
N MET A 703 -13.48 16.02 -23.94
CA MET A 703 -12.02 15.98 -24.06
C MET A 703 -11.57 16.92 -25.19
N LEU A 704 -10.45 17.60 -24.98
CA LEU A 704 -9.85 18.43 -26.03
C LEU A 704 -9.23 17.52 -27.09
N VAL A 705 -9.65 17.68 -28.35
CA VAL A 705 -9.07 16.99 -29.50
C VAL A 705 -8.29 18.02 -30.30
N THR A 706 -6.97 17.82 -30.40
CA THR A 706 -6.09 18.69 -31.19
C THR A 706 -5.71 17.99 -32.48
N GLU A 707 -5.94 18.66 -33.60
CA GLU A 707 -5.47 18.23 -34.91
C GLU A 707 -4.44 19.24 -35.42
N THR A 708 -3.35 18.74 -36.00
CA THR A 708 -2.21 19.56 -36.44
C THR A 708 -1.90 19.28 -37.90
N LEU A 709 -1.88 20.34 -38.71
CA LEU A 709 -1.47 20.30 -40.11
C LEU A 709 -0.12 21.00 -40.26
N PRO A 710 0.98 20.28 -40.54
CA PRO A 710 2.29 20.90 -40.72
C PRO A 710 2.37 21.64 -42.06
N LEU A 711 2.76 22.91 -42.03
CA LEU A 711 2.84 23.79 -43.21
C LEU A 711 4.31 24.01 -43.61
N TRP A 712 4.78 23.28 -44.62
CA TRP A 712 6.18 23.36 -45.08
C TRP A 712 6.35 24.31 -46.28
N MET A 713 7.16 25.34 -46.09
CA MET A 713 7.52 26.34 -47.10
C MET A 713 9.04 26.39 -47.28
N ASN A 714 9.52 26.08 -48.49
CA ASN A 714 10.94 26.20 -48.86
C ASN A 714 11.06 27.27 -49.95
N GLY A 715 11.84 28.32 -49.73
CA GLY A 715 12.00 29.44 -50.67
C GLY A 715 10.80 30.39 -50.71
N GLY A 716 10.80 31.31 -51.67
CA GLY A 716 9.68 32.23 -51.92
C GLY A 716 8.58 31.60 -52.80
N GLY A 717 7.32 31.97 -52.58
CA GLY A 717 6.17 31.51 -53.37
C GLY A 717 4.88 31.42 -52.55
N THR A 718 3.80 30.98 -53.19
CA THR A 718 2.48 30.76 -52.55
C THR A 718 2.14 29.27 -52.58
N LYS A 719 1.80 28.69 -51.42
CA LYS A 719 1.18 27.37 -51.31
C LYS A 719 -0.17 27.49 -50.61
N ASN A 720 -1.14 26.73 -51.09
CA ASN A 720 -2.45 26.60 -50.47
C ASN A 720 -2.49 25.32 -49.63
N PHE A 721 -3.03 25.42 -48.42
CA PHE A 721 -3.25 24.30 -47.51
C PHE A 721 -4.72 24.30 -47.09
N SER A 722 -5.34 23.12 -47.03
CA SER A 722 -6.74 22.94 -46.60
C SER A 722 -6.78 22.11 -45.32
N PHE A 723 -7.68 22.47 -44.41
CA PHE A 723 -7.92 21.75 -43.16
C PHE A 723 -9.32 21.10 -43.22
N ASP A 724 -9.41 19.99 -43.95
CA ASP A 724 -10.71 19.44 -44.36
C ASP A 724 -11.60 19.04 -43.18
N LYS A 725 -11.05 18.50 -42.09
CA LYS A 725 -11.87 18.15 -40.91
C LYS A 725 -12.48 19.36 -40.21
N LEU A 726 -11.80 20.51 -40.24
CA LEU A 726 -12.33 21.77 -39.72
C LEU A 726 -13.46 22.27 -40.63
N LEU A 727 -13.25 22.21 -41.95
CA LEU A 727 -14.26 22.63 -42.94
C LEU A 727 -15.54 21.80 -42.87
N HIS A 728 -15.44 20.49 -42.60
CA HIS A 728 -16.60 19.58 -42.48
C HIS A 728 -17.08 19.36 -41.04
N SER A 729 -16.61 20.18 -40.09
CA SER A 729 -16.89 19.98 -38.66
C SER A 729 -18.35 20.24 -38.28
N ASP A 730 -19.08 20.99 -39.11
CA ASP A 730 -20.52 21.27 -39.03
C ASP A 730 -21.40 20.01 -39.12
N THR A 731 -20.88 18.95 -39.73
CA THR A 731 -21.58 17.65 -39.84
C THR A 731 -21.65 16.87 -38.53
N SER A 732 -20.82 17.22 -37.54
CA SER A 732 -20.78 16.51 -36.25
C SER A 732 -21.70 17.14 -35.22
N ARG A 733 -22.50 16.29 -34.55
CA ARG A 733 -23.44 16.72 -33.50
C ARG A 733 -22.78 16.95 -32.14
N THR A 734 -21.52 16.55 -31.97
CA THR A 734 -20.81 16.56 -30.68
C THR A 734 -19.54 17.41 -30.68
N LEU A 735 -19.00 17.74 -31.86
CA LEU A 735 -17.83 18.61 -31.98
C LEU A 735 -18.21 20.05 -31.68
N ALA A 736 -17.37 20.72 -30.90
CA ALA A 736 -17.44 22.16 -30.68
C ALA A 736 -16.04 22.74 -30.89
N GLN A 737 -15.97 23.80 -31.69
CA GLN A 737 -14.70 24.46 -32.00
C GLN A 737 -14.15 25.15 -30.76
N HIS A 738 -12.89 24.86 -30.42
CA HIS A 738 -12.22 25.45 -29.26
C HIS A 738 -11.29 26.61 -29.65
N GLY A 739 -10.41 26.40 -30.63
CA GLY A 739 -9.49 27.42 -31.12
C GLY A 739 -8.71 26.94 -32.34
N LEU A 740 -8.28 27.89 -33.17
CA LEU A 740 -7.38 27.67 -34.30
C LEU A 740 -6.10 28.47 -34.07
N THR A 741 -4.96 27.78 -34.04
CA THR A 741 -3.64 28.40 -33.83
C THR A 741 -2.78 28.18 -35.06
N ILE A 742 -2.21 29.26 -35.59
CA ILE A 742 -1.21 29.21 -36.66
C ILE A 742 0.13 29.60 -36.04
N GLU A 743 1.09 28.67 -36.08
CA GLU A 743 2.43 28.91 -35.57
C GLU A 743 3.45 28.94 -36.70
N TYR A 744 4.22 30.02 -36.76
CA TYR A 744 5.34 30.18 -37.69
C TYR A 744 6.66 30.22 -36.91
N THR A 745 7.66 29.47 -37.38
CA THR A 745 9.04 29.61 -36.93
C THR A 745 9.99 29.50 -38.13
N ALA A 746 11.00 30.37 -38.17
CA ALA A 746 12.09 30.26 -39.13
C ALA A 746 13.13 29.19 -38.71
N ASN A 747 13.14 28.80 -37.42
CA ASN A 747 14.05 27.79 -36.88
C ASN A 747 13.26 26.62 -36.29
N PRO A 748 13.33 25.41 -36.90
CA PRO A 748 12.63 24.22 -36.42
C PRO A 748 13.02 23.78 -35.00
N ALA A 749 14.21 24.12 -34.52
CA ALA A 749 14.64 23.78 -33.16
C ALA A 749 13.74 24.38 -32.07
N TRP A 750 13.04 25.48 -32.38
CA TRP A 750 12.12 26.13 -31.45
C TRP A 750 10.90 25.26 -31.14
N TYR A 751 10.52 24.33 -32.02
CA TYR A 751 9.43 23.38 -31.74
C TYR A 751 9.77 22.42 -30.59
N ALA A 752 11.04 22.04 -30.43
CA ALA A 752 11.48 21.20 -29.31
C ALA A 752 11.42 21.94 -27.96
N VAL A 753 11.62 23.26 -27.95
CA VAL A 753 11.46 24.08 -26.75
C VAL A 753 9.98 24.27 -26.41
N LYS A 754 9.15 24.50 -27.43
CA LYS A 754 7.69 24.63 -27.29
C LYS A 754 6.99 23.35 -26.84
N SER A 755 7.61 22.18 -27.03
CA SER A 755 7.04 20.90 -26.55
C SER A 755 7.41 20.57 -25.09
N LEU A 756 8.32 21.31 -24.46
CA LEU A 756 8.70 21.06 -23.06
C LEU A 756 7.52 21.13 -22.07
N PRO A 757 6.58 22.10 -22.16
CA PRO A 757 5.40 22.13 -21.29
C PRO A 757 4.56 20.86 -21.36
N TYR A 758 4.41 20.26 -22.55
CA TYR A 758 3.68 19.00 -22.71
C TYR A 758 4.33 17.86 -21.91
N LEU A 759 5.67 17.79 -21.90
CA LEU A 759 6.42 16.81 -21.10
C LEU A 759 6.35 17.09 -19.60
N MET A 760 6.19 18.37 -19.21
CA MET A 760 6.07 18.80 -17.81
C MET A 760 4.68 18.59 -17.21
N GLU A 761 3.62 18.79 -18.00
CA GLU A 761 2.24 18.84 -17.50
C GLU A 761 1.47 17.54 -17.70
N TYR A 762 2.08 16.51 -18.31
CA TYR A 762 1.40 15.25 -18.59
C TYR A 762 0.90 14.58 -17.29
N PRO A 763 -0.36 14.13 -17.17
CA PRO A 763 -1.05 13.95 -15.89
C PRO A 763 -0.70 12.68 -15.11
N TYR A 764 0.11 11.78 -15.66
CA TYR A 764 0.44 10.52 -14.99
C TYR A 764 1.71 10.60 -14.14
N GLU A 765 1.79 9.72 -13.14
CA GLU A 765 2.88 9.69 -12.15
C GLU A 765 3.72 8.40 -12.25
N CYS A 766 3.77 7.73 -13.41
CA CYS A 766 4.70 6.61 -13.56
C CYS A 766 6.15 7.13 -13.65
N ALA A 767 7.12 6.26 -13.35
CA ALA A 767 8.54 6.61 -13.30
C ALA A 767 9.04 7.34 -14.56
N GLU A 768 8.55 6.94 -15.74
CA GLU A 768 8.88 7.59 -17.01
C GLU A 768 8.34 9.02 -17.09
N GLN A 769 7.08 9.25 -16.68
CA GLN A 769 6.52 10.60 -16.74
C GLN A 769 7.18 11.52 -15.72
N VAL A 770 7.47 11.01 -14.51
CA VAL A 770 8.21 11.78 -13.50
C VAL A 770 9.59 12.15 -14.03
N PHE A 771 10.29 11.24 -14.70
CA PHE A 771 11.56 11.54 -15.37
C PHE A 771 11.40 12.57 -16.48
N ASN A 772 10.38 12.47 -17.34
CA ASN A 772 10.12 13.44 -18.40
C ASN A 772 9.88 14.85 -17.85
N ARG A 773 9.13 14.97 -16.75
CA ARG A 773 8.92 16.25 -16.06
C ARG A 773 10.24 16.83 -15.55
N TYR A 774 11.05 16.01 -14.89
CA TYR A 774 12.39 16.41 -14.44
C TYR A 774 13.28 16.84 -15.61
N TYR A 775 13.37 16.02 -16.66
CA TYR A 775 14.17 16.28 -17.85
C TYR A 775 13.77 17.58 -18.54
N ALA A 776 12.47 17.76 -18.79
CA ALA A 776 11.95 18.96 -19.44
C ALA A 776 12.20 20.22 -18.61
N THR A 777 12.01 20.14 -17.28
CA THR A 777 12.29 21.25 -16.35
C THR A 777 13.79 21.57 -16.29
N ALA A 778 14.65 20.56 -16.21
CA ALA A 778 16.10 20.72 -16.17
C ALA A 778 16.64 21.30 -17.48
N LEU A 779 16.12 20.84 -18.62
CA LEU A 779 16.47 21.36 -19.95
C LEU A 779 15.99 22.81 -20.11
N ALA A 780 14.76 23.12 -19.71
CA ALA A 780 14.24 24.48 -19.71
C ALA A 780 15.12 25.41 -18.84
N ALA A 781 15.48 24.98 -17.63
CA ALA A 781 16.38 25.72 -16.74
C ALA A 781 17.77 25.91 -17.37
N HIS A 782 18.31 24.90 -18.05
CA HIS A 782 19.58 24.99 -18.76
C HIS A 782 19.54 26.01 -19.92
N ILE A 783 18.45 26.01 -20.70
CA ILE A 783 18.25 26.94 -21.81
C ILE A 783 18.15 28.38 -21.28
N VAL A 784 17.32 28.61 -20.24
CA VAL A 784 17.18 29.92 -19.58
C VAL A 784 18.50 30.37 -18.94
N GLY A 785 19.28 29.45 -18.37
CA GLY A 785 20.56 29.77 -17.75
C GLY A 785 21.71 30.03 -18.72
N LYS A 786 21.70 29.44 -19.93
CA LYS A 786 22.72 29.68 -20.97
C LYS A 786 22.40 30.85 -21.90
N SER A 787 21.11 31.12 -22.11
CA SER A 787 20.64 32.28 -22.85
C SER A 787 19.58 33.01 -22.03
N PRO A 788 19.95 33.54 -20.84
CA PRO A 788 19.10 34.52 -20.18
C PRO A 788 19.07 35.72 -21.13
N LYS A 789 17.91 36.31 -21.34
CA LYS A 789 17.82 37.54 -22.13
C LYS A 789 18.82 38.59 -21.67
#